data_AF-A0A1X7ESP5-F1
#
_entry.id   AF-A0A1X7ESP5-F1
#
_cell.length_a   1.000
_cell.length_b   1.000
_cell.length_c   1.000
_cell.angle_alpha   90.00
_cell.angle_beta   90.00
_cell.angle_gamma   90.00
#
_symmetry.space_group_name_H-M   'P 1'
#
loop_
_entity.id
_entity.type
_entity.pdbx_description
1 polymer ?
#
loop_
_entity_poly.entity_id
_entity_poly.type
_entity_poly.pdbx_seq_one_letter_code
_entity_poly.pdbx_strand_id
1 'polypeptide(L)'
;MNHEKSFRLFSHIFALVLVAALVSTTSGCSLLQKQPLSSTISTKMLSTNDLANVADQAWRKKDYMASELYYTRLLARADVPQKIILPALERLSVSSYKSGHYHEAQARLEEWKKLSPEALNSEVWQNCYFESLSAIKNFTKLRAHLAKTMENSALPWNIRSQAGINLSSLDQNEESLAALERLYSIAPNDEDKKDLERWFSAGMINKSDQELQNNSKLISAENNLKFPYELILFERATRQSSTEEYWPMAWRTMSSIIHKGQIVDKPWFNKIISNLEAKYGIPRVGIALVLPISGPFQDYGWKIIRGAGAAQWELTKAGLDVDVQVINTEEAGWTKRVQDLPPWYTVLGGPINVKAFKELEQSEIYNEKVSFSFLAKPGNLEEGKQAWRFFSSPEDQIRASLNLAINDLGIHNFAILYPQEKFGRQMSKIFLDMATSRGAKITGMESYPPNDFPKWSKVVGKLVKAPQKEASNTANGLGKDAPLSETDFDAVFIPDTWNQAQLLIPHFFFHEADTLVFLGPELWSQALNSARDTETQNLQLTVAPGAWWDGSKGAIDLKEVMDHEGLGTPDFWVALGYDFIKFSSRLGTFSSGWTPKEVNERIATAQQMDFSLAPIIWNTNGKAIQKLFLFRPERNGKTKIDSDDVKNTLNSAKNRRARRIKAWKETHSENK
;
A
#
# COMPACT_ATOMS: atom_id res chain seq x y z
N MET A 1 17.73 -27.27 -33.45
CA MET A 1 18.25 -26.66 -34.68
C MET A 1 17.07 -26.52 -35.65
N ASN A 2 16.56 -25.29 -35.79
CA ASN A 2 15.49 -24.77 -36.69
C ASN A 2 14.49 -23.84 -35.97
N HIS A 3 15.00 -22.88 -35.19
CA HIS A 3 14.22 -21.76 -34.65
C HIS A 3 14.45 -20.44 -35.42
N GLU A 4 15.26 -20.44 -36.49
CA GLU A 4 15.59 -19.22 -37.25
C GLU A 4 14.74 -19.00 -38.52
N LYS A 5 13.82 -19.91 -38.87
CA LYS A 5 13.01 -19.79 -40.09
C LYS A 5 11.54 -19.39 -39.87
N SER A 6 11.02 -19.37 -38.63
CA SER A 6 9.67 -18.85 -38.36
C SER A 6 9.62 -17.35 -38.06
N PHE A 7 10.77 -16.73 -37.73
CA PHE A 7 10.85 -15.31 -37.35
C PHE A 7 10.87 -14.33 -38.54
N ARG A 8 11.04 -14.83 -39.77
CA ARG A 8 11.05 -13.99 -40.99
C ARG A 8 9.70 -13.84 -41.69
N LEU A 9 8.65 -14.52 -41.22
CA LEU A 9 7.30 -14.41 -41.82
C LEU A 9 6.38 -13.38 -41.12
N PHE A 10 6.72 -12.92 -39.91
CA PHE A 10 5.85 -12.02 -39.12
C PHE A 10 6.16 -10.52 -39.29
N SER A 11 7.24 -10.16 -39.97
CA SER A 11 7.61 -8.77 -40.25
C SER A 11 6.84 -8.13 -41.43
N HIS A 12 5.83 -8.82 -41.98
CA HIS A 12 5.07 -8.35 -43.15
C HIS A 12 3.59 -8.06 -42.87
N ILE A 13 3.15 -8.09 -41.61
CA ILE A 13 1.72 -7.87 -41.27
C ILE A 13 1.44 -6.44 -40.76
N PHE A 14 2.44 -5.65 -40.36
CA PHE A 14 2.20 -4.28 -39.87
C PHE A 14 2.33 -3.15 -40.91
N ALA A 15 2.56 -3.50 -42.18
CA ALA A 15 2.61 -2.53 -43.29
C ALA A 15 1.28 -2.43 -44.07
N LEU A 16 0.19 -3.06 -43.60
CA LEU A 16 -1.01 -3.31 -44.42
C LEU A 16 -2.33 -2.72 -43.88
N VAL A 17 -2.29 -1.64 -43.08
CA VAL A 17 -3.51 -0.90 -42.68
C VAL A 17 -3.53 0.55 -43.17
N LEU A 18 -2.56 0.98 -43.99
CA LEU A 18 -2.55 2.33 -44.58
C LEU A 18 -2.54 2.33 -46.13
N VAL A 19 -3.16 1.31 -46.75
CA VAL A 19 -3.35 1.24 -48.22
C VAL A 19 -4.79 0.92 -48.65
N ALA A 20 -5.74 0.71 -47.75
CA ALA A 20 -7.12 0.38 -48.13
C ALA A 20 -8.07 1.60 -48.23
N ALA A 21 -7.74 2.58 -49.07
CA ALA A 21 -8.71 3.55 -49.60
C ALA A 21 -8.16 4.23 -50.85
N LEU A 22 -8.24 3.54 -52.00
CA LEU A 22 -8.39 4.08 -53.38
C LEU A 22 -7.83 3.08 -54.40
N VAL A 23 -8.57 2.00 -54.70
CA VAL A 23 -8.52 1.40 -56.04
C VAL A 23 -9.89 0.83 -56.39
N SER A 24 -10.65 1.60 -57.16
CA SER A 24 -11.62 1.06 -58.11
C SER A 24 -11.73 2.07 -59.26
N THR A 25 -10.82 1.94 -60.23
CA THR A 25 -11.16 1.79 -61.67
C THR A 25 -9.88 1.48 -62.44
N THR A 26 -10.01 0.45 -63.25
CA THR A 26 -9.04 -0.18 -64.14
C THR A 26 -8.66 0.69 -65.35
N SER A 27 -7.58 0.25 -66.02
CA SER A 27 -7.28 0.41 -67.45
C SER A 27 -6.33 1.56 -67.81
N GLY A 28 -5.08 1.20 -68.11
CA GLY A 28 -4.12 2.10 -68.76
C GLY A 28 -2.67 1.64 -68.67
N CYS A 29 -2.32 0.48 -69.22
CA CYS A 29 -0.94 0.20 -69.62
C CYS A 29 -0.57 1.16 -70.76
N SER A 30 0.03 2.30 -70.42
CA SER A 30 0.80 3.11 -71.36
C SER A 30 2.25 3.07 -70.93
N LEU A 31 3.10 2.53 -71.81
CA LEU A 31 4.55 2.62 -71.78
C LEU A 31 5.01 3.95 -71.15
N LEU A 32 5.83 3.85 -70.10
CA LEU A 32 6.66 4.95 -69.60
C LEU A 32 7.68 5.29 -70.68
N GLN A 33 7.20 6.05 -71.66
CA GLN A 33 8.01 6.88 -72.54
C GLN A 33 8.74 7.83 -71.60
N LYS A 34 10.07 7.68 -71.51
CA LYS A 34 10.96 8.67 -70.90
C LYS A 34 10.54 10.04 -71.44
N GLN A 35 9.86 10.83 -70.62
CA GLN A 35 9.68 12.25 -70.94
C GLN A 35 11.09 12.84 -70.97
N PRO A 36 11.49 13.49 -72.07
CA PRO A 36 12.77 14.16 -72.12
C PRO A 36 12.76 15.27 -71.08
N LEU A 37 13.84 15.36 -70.32
CA LEU A 37 14.20 16.52 -69.50
C LEU A 37 13.89 17.78 -70.31
N SER A 38 12.83 18.49 -69.93
CA SER A 38 12.52 19.79 -70.50
C SER A 38 13.65 20.72 -70.08
N SER A 39 14.50 21.05 -71.05
CA SER A 39 15.62 22.01 -71.01
C SER A 39 16.08 22.41 -69.60
N THR A 40 17.06 21.69 -69.05
CA THR A 40 17.97 22.31 -68.08
C THR A 40 18.59 23.52 -68.76
N ILE A 41 18.00 24.70 -68.55
CA ILE A 41 18.71 25.95 -68.76
C ILE A 41 20.01 25.78 -67.98
N SER A 42 21.15 25.91 -68.65
CA SER A 42 22.45 25.80 -67.98
C SER A 42 22.41 26.74 -66.79
N THR A 43 22.40 26.20 -65.56
CA THR A 43 22.23 26.99 -64.33
C THR A 43 23.36 28.00 -64.13
N LYS A 44 24.46 27.83 -64.88
CA LYS A 44 25.58 28.77 -65.01
C LYS A 44 25.27 30.00 -65.88
N MET A 45 24.26 29.98 -66.74
CA MET A 45 23.89 31.07 -67.66
C MET A 45 22.75 31.97 -67.14
N LEU A 46 22.04 31.56 -66.08
CA LEU A 46 20.95 32.34 -65.49
C LEU A 46 21.49 33.47 -64.60
N SER A 47 20.86 34.66 -64.62
CA SER A 47 21.13 35.68 -63.61
C SER A 47 20.67 35.21 -62.22
N THR A 48 21.14 35.85 -61.15
CA THR A 48 20.79 35.43 -59.78
C THR A 48 19.30 35.60 -59.50
N ASN A 49 18.68 36.62 -60.08
CA ASN A 49 17.23 36.81 -60.03
C ASN A 49 16.46 35.75 -60.83
N ASP A 50 16.93 35.39 -62.02
CA ASP A 50 16.26 34.35 -62.82
C ASP A 50 16.36 32.99 -62.16
N LEU A 51 17.52 32.67 -61.56
CA LEU A 51 17.70 31.42 -60.83
C LEU A 51 16.79 31.35 -59.60
N ALA A 52 16.62 32.45 -58.86
CA ALA A 52 15.66 32.52 -57.75
C ALA A 52 14.22 32.30 -58.24
N ASN A 53 13.82 32.94 -59.35
CA ASN A 53 12.49 32.77 -59.93
C ASN A 53 12.21 31.34 -60.39
N VAL A 54 13.19 30.68 -61.03
CA VAL A 54 13.07 29.29 -61.47
C VAL A 54 12.99 28.33 -60.28
N ALA A 55 13.79 28.56 -59.24
CA ALA A 55 13.72 27.78 -58.00
C ALA A 55 12.34 27.91 -57.31
N ASP A 56 11.80 29.13 -57.23
CA ASP A 56 10.47 29.41 -56.70
C ASP A 56 9.36 28.72 -57.50
N GLN A 57 9.47 28.70 -58.83
CA GLN A 57 8.50 28.00 -59.68
C GLN A 57 8.54 26.49 -59.48
N ALA A 58 9.74 25.89 -59.39
CA ALA A 58 9.89 24.46 -59.14
C ALA A 58 9.29 24.08 -57.77
N TRP A 59 9.58 24.88 -56.73
CA TRP A 59 9.00 24.72 -55.41
C TRP A 59 7.47 24.78 -55.42
N ARG A 60 6.88 25.79 -56.06
CA ARG A 60 5.41 25.95 -56.15
C ARG A 60 4.75 24.79 -56.92
N LYS A 61 5.44 24.22 -57.90
CA LYS A 61 5.01 23.03 -58.65
C LYS A 61 5.19 21.73 -57.88
N LYS A 62 5.78 21.76 -56.67
CA LYS A 62 6.17 20.57 -55.88
C LYS A 62 7.14 19.65 -56.61
N ASP A 63 7.91 20.18 -57.56
CA ASP A 63 9.04 19.47 -58.18
C ASP A 63 10.26 19.63 -57.27
N TYR A 64 10.31 18.80 -56.23
CA TYR A 64 11.31 18.94 -55.16
C TYR A 64 12.73 18.62 -55.64
N MET A 65 12.91 17.74 -56.62
CA MET A 65 14.24 17.47 -57.19
C MET A 65 14.77 18.68 -57.97
N ALA A 66 13.94 19.29 -58.83
CA ALA A 66 14.34 20.50 -59.54
C ALA A 66 14.52 21.68 -58.57
N SER A 67 13.61 21.83 -57.60
CA SER A 67 13.68 22.86 -56.54
C SER A 67 14.99 22.76 -55.76
N GLU A 68 15.36 21.57 -55.29
CA GLU A 68 16.61 21.31 -54.59
C GLU A 68 17.82 21.68 -55.45
N LEU A 69 17.86 21.25 -56.71
CA LEU A 69 18.93 21.59 -57.64
C LEU A 69 19.09 23.10 -57.79
N TYR A 70 17.99 23.82 -58.05
CA TYR A 70 18.04 25.26 -58.30
C TYR A 70 18.38 26.07 -57.03
N TYR A 71 17.82 25.73 -55.87
CA TYR A 71 18.17 26.41 -54.61
C TYR A 71 19.60 26.11 -54.17
N THR A 72 20.10 24.88 -54.35
CA THR A 72 21.50 24.54 -54.10
C THR A 72 22.43 25.41 -54.94
N ARG A 73 22.10 25.59 -56.23
CA ARG A 73 22.86 26.45 -57.13
C ARG A 73 22.72 27.94 -56.78
N LEU A 74 21.56 28.36 -56.30
CA LEU A 74 21.31 29.74 -55.89
C LEU A 74 22.18 30.09 -54.68
N LEU A 75 22.10 29.29 -53.61
CA LEU A 75 22.84 29.53 -52.37
C LEU A 75 24.37 29.39 -52.50
N ALA A 76 24.85 28.75 -53.58
CA ALA A 76 26.28 28.70 -53.90
C ALA A 76 26.83 30.00 -54.51
N ARG A 77 25.98 30.96 -54.87
CA ARG A 77 26.41 32.23 -55.48
C ARG A 77 26.81 33.26 -54.43
N ALA A 78 27.85 34.04 -54.73
CA ALA A 78 28.35 35.09 -53.85
C ALA A 78 27.47 36.36 -53.86
N ASP A 79 26.67 36.56 -54.90
CA ASP A 79 25.86 37.77 -55.15
C ASP A 79 24.38 37.62 -54.73
N VAL A 80 24.02 36.60 -53.94
CA VAL A 80 22.64 36.41 -53.47
C VAL A 80 22.26 37.50 -52.47
N PRO A 81 21.16 38.25 -52.69
CA PRO A 81 20.66 39.20 -51.72
C PRO A 81 20.32 38.53 -50.39
N GLN A 82 20.74 39.12 -49.27
CA GLN A 82 20.51 38.59 -47.91
C GLN A 82 19.04 38.22 -47.63
N LYS A 83 18.09 39.02 -48.13
CA LYS A 83 16.65 38.77 -47.99
C LYS A 83 16.15 37.47 -48.64
N ILE A 84 16.91 36.88 -49.57
CA ILE A 84 16.56 35.65 -50.29
C ILE A 84 17.14 34.41 -49.60
N ILE A 85 18.27 34.56 -48.88
CA ILE A 85 19.04 33.45 -48.32
C ILE A 85 18.18 32.59 -47.39
N LEU A 86 17.51 33.21 -46.42
CA LEU A 86 16.69 32.47 -45.46
C LEU A 86 15.54 31.71 -46.17
N PRO A 87 14.61 32.34 -46.91
CA PRO A 87 13.55 31.62 -47.64
C PRO A 87 14.06 30.52 -48.58
N ALA A 88 15.18 30.75 -49.27
CA ALA A 88 15.79 29.75 -50.14
C ALA A 88 16.32 28.55 -49.36
N LEU A 89 16.90 28.78 -48.18
CA LEU A 89 17.42 27.74 -47.30
C LEU A 89 16.30 26.91 -46.66
N GLU A 90 15.19 27.54 -46.26
CA GLU A 90 14.00 26.81 -45.75
C GLU A 90 13.46 25.85 -46.82
N ARG A 91 13.27 26.35 -48.03
CA ARG A 91 12.73 25.59 -49.16
C ARG A 91 13.71 24.53 -49.64
N LEU A 92 15.01 24.81 -49.64
CA LEU A 92 16.03 23.81 -49.93
C LEU A 92 15.97 22.68 -48.92
N SER A 93 15.93 22.99 -47.62
CA SER A 93 15.86 21.98 -46.54
C SER A 93 14.70 21.02 -46.75
N VAL A 94 13.51 21.55 -47.02
CA VAL A 94 12.32 20.73 -47.27
C VAL A 94 12.40 19.99 -48.61
N SER A 95 12.95 20.62 -49.66
CA SER A 95 13.13 19.99 -50.96
C SER A 95 14.06 18.79 -50.87
N SER A 96 15.22 18.94 -50.23
CA SER A 96 16.17 17.84 -49.98
C SER A 96 15.53 16.69 -49.21
N TYR A 97 14.72 17.01 -48.19
CA TYR A 97 13.98 15.99 -47.44
C TYR A 97 12.96 15.26 -48.35
N LYS A 98 12.14 16.01 -49.11
CA LYS A 98 11.13 15.42 -50.01
C LYS A 98 11.73 14.69 -51.22
N SER A 99 12.96 15.02 -51.61
CA SER A 99 13.74 14.28 -52.62
C SER A 99 14.39 12.99 -52.06
N GLY A 100 14.31 12.75 -50.74
CA GLY A 100 14.95 11.60 -50.09
C GLY A 100 16.44 11.78 -49.79
N HIS A 101 16.98 12.98 -49.94
CA HIS A 101 18.38 13.31 -49.64
C HIS A 101 18.53 13.72 -48.15
N TYR A 102 18.31 12.77 -47.23
CA TYR A 102 18.19 13.06 -45.79
C TYR A 102 19.45 13.63 -45.12
N HIS A 103 20.66 13.25 -45.56
CA HIS A 103 21.90 13.86 -45.06
C HIS A 103 22.02 15.34 -45.45
N GLU A 104 21.63 15.67 -46.69
CA GLU A 104 21.61 17.05 -47.19
C GLU A 104 20.53 17.84 -46.43
N ALA A 105 19.32 17.29 -46.30
CA ALA A 105 18.25 17.91 -45.52
C ALA A 105 18.66 18.21 -44.08
N GLN A 106 19.31 17.27 -43.39
CA GLN A 106 19.84 17.50 -42.05
C GLN A 106 20.81 18.68 -42.02
N ALA A 107 21.78 18.72 -42.93
CA ALA A 107 22.78 19.78 -42.99
C ALA A 107 22.14 21.15 -43.25
N ARG A 108 21.16 21.23 -44.16
CA ARG A 108 20.45 22.46 -44.49
C ARG A 108 19.53 22.94 -43.37
N LEU A 109 18.88 22.03 -42.64
CA LEU A 109 18.10 22.35 -41.45
C LEU A 109 18.98 22.94 -40.33
N GLU A 110 20.19 22.42 -40.15
CA GLU A 110 21.16 22.95 -39.18
C GLU A 110 21.69 24.33 -39.59
N GLU A 111 21.91 24.55 -40.88
CA GLU A 111 22.26 25.84 -41.45
C GLU A 111 21.11 26.86 -41.24
N TRP A 112 19.86 26.44 -41.50
CA TRP A 112 18.68 27.28 -41.28
C TRP A 112 18.57 27.70 -39.81
N LYS A 113 18.65 26.75 -38.88
CA LYS A 113 18.65 27.02 -37.45
C LYS A 113 19.78 27.97 -37.02
N LYS A 114 20.96 27.85 -37.64
CA LYS A 114 22.11 28.72 -37.33
C LYS A 114 21.86 30.16 -37.79
N LEU A 115 21.19 30.34 -38.92
CA LEU A 115 20.85 31.64 -39.49
C LEU A 115 19.67 32.32 -38.76
N SER A 116 18.67 31.53 -38.36
CA SER A 116 17.50 31.97 -37.60
C SER A 116 17.16 30.93 -36.53
N PRO A 117 17.49 31.19 -35.25
CA PRO A 117 17.12 30.31 -34.13
C PRO A 117 15.61 30.07 -34.02
N GLU A 118 14.78 31.00 -34.51
CA GLU A 118 13.32 30.91 -34.56
C GLU A 118 12.83 29.75 -35.43
N ALA A 119 13.68 29.18 -36.29
CA ALA A 119 13.39 27.97 -37.07
C ALA A 119 12.90 26.81 -36.19
N LEU A 120 13.33 26.74 -34.92
CA LEU A 120 12.88 25.72 -33.96
C LEU A 120 11.39 25.83 -33.60
N ASN A 121 10.75 26.97 -33.84
CA ASN A 121 9.30 27.17 -33.68
C ASN A 121 8.50 26.66 -34.89
N SER A 122 9.16 26.18 -35.95
CA SER A 122 8.49 25.66 -37.14
C SER A 122 8.23 24.16 -37.03
N GLU A 123 6.96 23.76 -37.09
CA GLU A 123 6.58 22.35 -37.18
C GLU A 123 7.20 21.66 -38.39
N VAL A 124 7.33 22.38 -39.51
CA VAL A 124 7.96 21.87 -40.74
C VAL A 124 9.43 21.55 -40.47
N TRP A 125 10.15 22.44 -39.79
CA TRP A 125 11.54 22.21 -39.42
C TRP A 125 11.66 20.98 -38.50
N GLN A 126 10.82 20.91 -37.46
CA GLN A 126 10.85 19.82 -36.47
C GLN A 126 10.57 18.46 -37.12
N ASN A 127 9.55 18.38 -37.98
CA ASN A 127 9.18 17.16 -38.67
C ASN A 127 10.26 16.72 -39.66
N CYS A 128 10.75 17.62 -40.51
CA CYS A 128 11.82 17.29 -41.46
C CYS A 128 13.11 16.87 -40.74
N TYR A 129 13.42 17.45 -39.59
CA TYR A 129 14.60 17.07 -38.79
C TYR A 129 14.43 15.69 -38.14
N PHE A 130 13.27 15.45 -37.52
CA PHE A 130 12.92 14.15 -36.95
C PHE A 130 12.99 13.03 -37.99
N GLU A 131 12.33 13.21 -39.14
CA GLU A 131 12.26 12.19 -40.19
C GLU A 131 13.61 11.99 -40.89
N SER A 132 14.37 13.07 -41.15
CA SER A 132 15.72 12.95 -41.71
C SER A 132 16.66 12.18 -40.78
N LEU A 133 16.69 12.51 -39.48
CA LEU A 133 17.52 11.80 -38.50
C LEU A 133 17.10 10.34 -38.32
N SER A 134 15.80 10.07 -38.38
CA SER A 134 15.26 8.71 -38.32
C SER A 134 15.68 7.89 -39.56
N ALA A 135 15.59 8.48 -40.76
CA ALA A 135 15.94 7.82 -42.01
C ALA A 135 17.44 7.47 -42.10
N ILE A 136 18.31 8.36 -41.61
CA ILE A 136 19.77 8.10 -41.54
C ILE A 136 20.18 7.30 -40.29
N LYS A 137 19.21 6.89 -39.44
CA LYS A 137 19.42 6.09 -38.23
C LYS A 137 20.35 6.73 -37.18
N ASN A 138 20.36 8.06 -37.09
CA ASN A 138 21.15 8.78 -36.08
C ASN A 138 20.33 8.99 -34.78
N PHE A 139 20.01 7.88 -34.11
CA PHE A 139 19.14 7.89 -32.92
C PHE A 139 19.73 8.64 -31.72
N THR A 140 21.06 8.66 -31.57
CA THR A 140 21.72 9.42 -30.50
C THR A 140 21.44 10.91 -30.62
N LYS A 141 21.62 11.47 -31.83
CA LYS A 141 21.34 12.89 -32.10
C LYS A 141 19.85 13.18 -32.03
N LEU A 142 19.01 12.25 -32.49
CA LEU A 142 17.56 12.36 -32.43
C LEU A 142 17.04 12.43 -31.00
N ARG A 143 17.44 11.50 -30.12
CA ARG A 143 17.06 11.51 -28.70
C ARG A 143 17.47 12.80 -28.02
N ALA A 144 18.71 13.24 -28.22
CA ALA A 144 19.21 14.49 -27.64
C ALA A 144 18.40 15.71 -28.11
N HIS A 145 18.03 15.74 -29.39
CA HIS A 145 17.19 16.80 -29.95
C HIS A 145 15.77 16.81 -29.36
N LEU A 146 15.12 15.64 -29.32
CA LEU A 146 13.74 15.52 -28.82
C LEU A 146 13.65 15.84 -27.32
N ALA A 147 14.57 15.32 -26.50
CA ALA A 147 14.62 15.62 -25.07
C ALA A 147 14.83 17.12 -24.82
N LYS A 148 15.76 17.75 -25.55
CA LYS A 148 15.99 19.20 -25.44
C LYS A 148 14.79 20.02 -25.90
N THR A 149 14.10 19.58 -26.95
CA THR A 149 12.93 20.26 -27.50
C THR A 149 11.74 20.18 -26.54
N MET A 150 11.49 19.00 -25.96
CA MET A 150 10.44 18.77 -24.95
C MET A 150 10.58 19.71 -23.74
N GLU A 151 11.81 19.84 -23.21
CA GLU A 151 12.11 20.63 -22.00
C GLU A 151 12.19 22.14 -22.25
N ASN A 152 12.26 22.59 -23.50
CA ASN A 152 12.47 24.00 -23.79
C ASN A 152 11.18 24.82 -23.64
N SER A 153 11.01 25.48 -22.50
CA SER A 153 9.83 26.30 -22.18
C SER A 153 9.62 27.51 -23.11
N ALA A 154 10.61 27.90 -23.91
CA ALA A 154 10.47 28.96 -24.91
C ALA A 154 9.74 28.49 -26.20
N LEU A 155 9.59 27.17 -26.41
CA LEU A 155 8.90 26.63 -27.57
C LEU A 155 7.39 26.48 -27.31
N PRO A 156 6.55 26.62 -28.34
CA PRO A 156 5.13 26.30 -28.29
C PRO A 156 4.87 24.87 -27.78
N TRP A 157 3.78 24.69 -27.02
CA TRP A 157 3.47 23.41 -26.39
C TRP A 157 3.27 22.27 -27.39
N ASN A 158 2.61 22.50 -28.52
CA ASN A 158 2.44 21.51 -29.60
C ASN A 158 3.78 20.93 -30.10
N ILE A 159 4.84 21.74 -30.16
CA ILE A 159 6.18 21.27 -30.56
C ILE A 159 6.81 20.45 -29.42
N ARG A 160 6.67 20.91 -28.18
CA ARG A 160 7.20 20.23 -27.00
C ARG A 160 6.52 18.88 -26.78
N SER A 161 5.19 18.83 -26.89
CA SER A 161 4.39 17.62 -26.73
C SER A 161 4.69 16.61 -27.83
N GLN A 162 4.75 17.05 -29.10
CA GLN A 162 5.13 16.16 -30.19
C GLN A 162 6.56 15.62 -30.03
N ALA A 163 7.49 16.43 -29.51
CA ALA A 163 8.85 15.97 -29.24
C ALA A 163 8.88 14.90 -28.14
N GLY A 164 8.13 15.07 -27.05
CA GLY A 164 8.02 14.08 -25.98
C GLY A 164 7.32 12.79 -26.43
N ILE A 165 6.25 12.90 -27.22
CA ILE A 165 5.57 11.75 -27.85
C ILE A 165 6.53 10.98 -28.76
N ASN A 166 7.24 11.69 -29.64
CA ASN A 166 8.23 11.08 -30.52
C ASN A 166 9.36 10.42 -29.74
N LEU A 167 9.84 11.06 -28.66
CA LEU A 167 10.87 10.51 -27.79
C LEU A 167 10.41 9.20 -27.15
N SER A 168 9.19 9.17 -26.62
CA SER A 168 8.60 7.94 -26.06
C SER A 168 8.41 6.83 -27.10
N SER A 169 8.28 7.18 -28.37
CA SER A 169 8.07 6.20 -29.44
C SER A 169 9.37 5.58 -29.98
N LEU A 170 10.54 6.11 -29.61
CA LEU A 170 11.83 5.59 -30.08
C LEU A 170 12.19 4.25 -29.46
N ASP A 171 11.79 4.02 -28.22
CA ASP A 171 12.11 2.83 -27.44
C ASP A 171 10.82 2.21 -26.88
N GLN A 172 10.78 0.88 -26.75
CA GLN A 172 9.64 0.16 -26.13
C GLN A 172 10.07 -0.38 -24.76
N ASN A 173 10.57 0.49 -23.89
CA ASN A 173 11.16 0.13 -22.60
C ASN A 173 10.77 1.14 -21.51
N GLU A 174 11.43 1.05 -20.35
CA GLU A 174 11.20 1.94 -19.21
C GLU A 174 11.47 3.43 -19.53
N GLU A 175 12.45 3.74 -20.38
CA GLU A 175 12.79 5.11 -20.78
C GLU A 175 11.64 5.79 -21.54
N SER A 176 10.87 5.01 -22.31
CA SER A 176 9.67 5.48 -23.02
C SER A 176 8.60 6.01 -22.07
N LEU A 177 8.28 5.23 -21.03
CA LEU A 177 7.27 5.60 -20.05
C LEU A 177 7.76 6.75 -19.16
N ALA A 178 9.06 6.78 -18.83
CA ALA A 178 9.67 7.87 -18.09
C ALA A 178 9.64 9.20 -18.88
N ALA A 179 9.83 9.16 -20.20
CA ALA A 179 9.69 10.33 -21.06
C ALA A 179 8.25 10.87 -21.06
N LEU A 180 7.24 9.99 -21.04
CA LEU A 180 5.83 10.36 -20.94
C LEU A 180 5.46 10.93 -19.57
N GLU A 181 5.93 10.31 -18.48
CA GLU A 181 5.77 10.84 -17.12
C GLU A 181 6.37 12.26 -17.04
N ARG A 182 7.57 12.43 -17.59
CA ARG A 182 8.22 13.74 -17.65
C ARG A 182 7.42 14.75 -18.48
N LEU A 183 6.98 14.37 -19.67
CA LEU A 183 6.18 15.22 -20.55
C LEU A 183 4.89 15.69 -19.84
N TYR A 184 4.20 14.78 -19.16
CA TYR A 184 2.99 15.08 -18.40
C TYR A 184 3.27 16.04 -17.23
N SER A 185 4.41 15.89 -16.55
CA SER A 185 4.81 16.76 -15.43
C SER A 185 5.10 18.21 -15.85
N ILE A 186 5.53 18.42 -17.10
CA ILE A 186 5.87 19.75 -17.65
C ILE A 186 4.75 20.35 -18.51
N ALA A 187 3.59 19.70 -18.56
CA ALA A 187 2.41 20.19 -19.26
C ALA A 187 1.97 21.54 -18.69
N PRO A 188 1.75 22.58 -19.53
CA PRO A 188 1.46 23.94 -19.06
C PRO A 188 0.17 24.08 -18.25
N ASN A 189 -0.85 23.30 -18.59
CA ASN A 189 -2.17 23.37 -17.97
C ASN A 189 -2.87 22.00 -18.00
N ASP A 190 -4.04 21.95 -17.37
CA ASP A 190 -4.85 20.75 -17.26
C ASP A 190 -5.44 20.29 -18.60
N GLU A 191 -5.71 21.19 -19.55
CA GLU A 191 -6.24 20.79 -20.86
C GLU A 191 -5.18 20.02 -21.67
N ASP A 192 -3.93 20.49 -21.61
CA ASP A 192 -2.79 19.81 -22.22
C ASP A 192 -2.55 18.40 -21.63
N LYS A 193 -2.81 18.23 -20.33
CA LYS A 193 -2.75 16.91 -19.67
C LYS A 193 -3.87 15.99 -20.16
N LYS A 194 -5.11 16.49 -20.29
CA LYS A 194 -6.22 15.71 -20.84
C LYS A 194 -5.93 15.25 -22.27
N ASP A 195 -5.31 16.10 -23.09
CA ASP A 195 -4.93 15.73 -24.45
C ASP A 195 -3.90 14.59 -24.47
N LEU A 196 -2.91 14.62 -23.56
CA LEU A 196 -1.95 13.53 -23.40
C LEU A 196 -2.60 12.24 -22.90
N GLU A 197 -3.51 12.32 -21.93
CA GLU A 197 -4.28 11.18 -21.41
C GLU A 197 -5.08 10.51 -22.53
N ARG A 198 -5.87 11.30 -23.27
CA ARG A 198 -6.70 10.82 -24.38
C ARG A 198 -5.86 10.23 -25.50
N TRP A 199 -4.76 10.90 -25.87
CA TRP A 199 -3.82 10.40 -26.88
C TRP A 199 -3.24 9.05 -26.46
N PHE A 200 -2.75 8.93 -25.23
CA PHE A 200 -2.15 7.71 -24.73
C PHE A 200 -3.17 6.57 -24.66
N SER A 201 -4.36 6.83 -24.11
CA SER A 201 -5.46 5.86 -24.07
C SER A 201 -5.90 5.40 -25.46
N ALA A 202 -5.99 6.31 -26.44
CA ALA A 202 -6.32 5.94 -27.82
C ALA A 202 -5.25 5.03 -28.46
N GLY A 203 -3.98 5.28 -28.17
CA GLY A 203 -2.88 4.41 -28.61
C GLY A 203 -2.93 3.01 -27.99
N MET A 204 -3.48 2.89 -26.78
CA MET A 204 -3.57 1.64 -26.03
C MET A 204 -4.68 0.70 -26.53
N ILE A 205 -5.80 1.25 -27.01
CA ILE A 205 -6.92 0.46 -27.57
C ILE A 205 -6.45 -0.48 -28.69
N ASN A 206 -5.47 -0.05 -29.49
CA ASN A 206 -4.95 -0.82 -30.63
C ASN A 206 -3.87 -1.84 -30.25
N LYS A 207 -3.40 -1.88 -29.00
CA LYS A 207 -2.39 -2.84 -28.55
C LYS A 207 -3.02 -4.20 -28.25
N SER A 208 -2.28 -5.28 -28.49
CA SER A 208 -2.65 -6.63 -28.08
C SER A 208 -2.55 -6.81 -26.56
N ASP A 209 -3.26 -7.80 -26.01
CA ASP A 209 -3.19 -8.12 -24.57
C ASP A 209 -1.78 -8.50 -24.13
N GLN A 210 -1.00 -9.14 -25.01
CA GLN A 210 0.40 -9.49 -24.74
C GLN A 210 1.29 -8.26 -24.59
N GLU A 211 1.08 -7.22 -25.40
CA GLU A 211 1.79 -5.95 -25.29
C GLU A 211 1.42 -5.22 -24.00
N LEU A 212 0.13 -5.19 -23.64
CA LEU A 212 -0.32 -4.63 -22.36
C LEU A 212 0.30 -5.37 -21.16
N GLN A 213 0.36 -6.70 -21.24
CA GLN A 213 0.96 -7.50 -20.18
C GLN A 213 2.46 -7.23 -20.05
N ASN A 214 3.18 -7.03 -21.15
CA ASN A 214 4.59 -6.66 -21.12
C ASN A 214 4.79 -5.26 -20.51
N ASN A 215 3.96 -4.29 -20.89
CA ASN A 215 4.00 -2.95 -20.30
C ASN A 215 3.70 -2.97 -18.79
N SER A 216 2.79 -3.85 -18.36
CA SER A 216 2.46 -3.97 -16.94
C SER A 216 3.61 -4.46 -16.05
N LYS A 217 4.64 -5.10 -16.63
CA LYS A 217 5.85 -5.51 -15.88
C LYS A 217 6.73 -4.34 -15.46
N LEU A 218 6.54 -3.16 -16.07
CA LEU A 218 7.25 -1.92 -15.74
C LEU A 218 6.55 -1.14 -14.62
N ILE A 219 5.44 -1.65 -14.10
CA ILE A 219 4.63 -1.00 -13.06
C ILE A 219 5.06 -1.53 -11.69
N SER A 220 5.42 -0.62 -10.80
CA SER A 220 5.78 -0.87 -9.41
C SER A 220 4.75 -0.24 -8.47
N ALA A 221 4.86 -0.52 -7.17
CA ALA A 221 4.02 0.12 -6.17
C ALA A 221 4.23 1.65 -6.08
N GLU A 222 5.36 2.17 -6.59
CA GLU A 222 5.72 3.59 -6.51
C GLU A 222 5.17 4.42 -7.68
N ASN A 223 4.89 3.78 -8.83
CA ASN A 223 4.46 4.47 -10.05
C ASN A 223 3.03 4.11 -10.50
N ASN A 224 2.38 3.12 -9.88
CA ASN A 224 1.07 2.61 -10.29
C ASN A 224 -0.08 3.64 -10.33
N LEU A 225 0.05 4.79 -9.65
CA LEU A 225 -0.93 5.89 -9.63
C LEU A 225 -0.40 7.16 -10.32
N LYS A 226 0.57 7.02 -11.23
CA LYS A 226 1.12 8.12 -12.02
C LYS A 226 0.91 7.87 -13.50
N PHE A 227 0.78 8.94 -14.27
CA PHE A 227 0.81 8.86 -15.72
C PHE A 227 2.22 8.46 -16.21
N PRO A 228 2.36 7.57 -17.21
CA PRO A 228 1.29 6.87 -17.96
C PRO A 228 0.89 5.50 -17.37
N TYR A 229 1.54 5.05 -16.30
CA TYR A 229 1.39 3.71 -15.72
C TYR A 229 -0.04 3.41 -15.25
N GLU A 230 -0.70 4.39 -14.63
CA GLU A 230 -2.09 4.26 -14.18
C GLU A 230 -3.05 4.00 -15.35
N LEU A 231 -2.81 4.57 -16.53
CA LEU A 231 -3.64 4.34 -17.71
C LEU A 231 -3.42 2.95 -18.33
N ILE A 232 -2.24 2.37 -18.14
CA ILE A 232 -1.98 0.96 -18.51
C ILE A 232 -2.82 0.02 -17.64
N LEU A 233 -2.88 0.28 -16.33
CA LEU A 233 -3.74 -0.48 -15.42
C LEU A 233 -5.23 -0.27 -15.73
N PHE A 234 -5.63 0.96 -16.06
CA PHE A 234 -7.01 1.29 -16.41
C PHE A 234 -7.48 0.53 -17.66
N GLU A 235 -6.69 0.54 -18.74
CA GLU A 235 -7.03 -0.18 -19.98
C GLU A 235 -7.09 -1.70 -19.73
N ARG A 236 -6.13 -2.25 -18.99
CA ARG A 236 -6.15 -3.67 -18.65
C ARG A 236 -7.40 -4.05 -17.85
N ALA A 237 -7.77 -3.26 -16.85
CA ALA A 237 -8.98 -3.48 -16.07
C ALA A 237 -10.24 -3.37 -16.96
N THR A 238 -10.27 -2.41 -17.87
CA THR A 238 -11.35 -2.25 -18.86
C THR A 238 -11.51 -3.52 -19.71
N ARG A 239 -10.43 -4.11 -20.21
CA ARG A 239 -10.50 -5.38 -20.97
C ARG A 239 -10.94 -6.56 -20.12
N GLN A 240 -10.44 -6.66 -18.89
CA GLN A 240 -10.81 -7.73 -17.97
C GLN A 240 -12.29 -7.68 -17.57
N SER A 241 -12.94 -6.51 -17.64
CA SER A 241 -14.36 -6.34 -17.35
C SER A 241 -15.29 -7.17 -18.25
N SER A 242 -14.82 -7.63 -19.42
CA SER A 242 -15.62 -8.49 -20.30
C SER A 242 -15.96 -9.84 -19.68
N THR A 243 -15.20 -10.26 -18.66
CA THR A 243 -15.40 -11.50 -17.91
C THR A 243 -16.08 -11.17 -16.58
N GLU A 244 -17.30 -11.67 -16.39
CA GLU A 244 -18.13 -11.35 -15.21
C GLU A 244 -17.44 -11.65 -13.88
N GLU A 245 -16.64 -12.72 -13.81
CA GLU A 245 -15.82 -13.08 -12.64
C GLU A 245 -14.80 -11.99 -12.27
N TYR A 246 -14.23 -11.29 -13.25
CA TYR A 246 -13.20 -10.26 -13.02
C TYR A 246 -13.78 -8.86 -12.87
N TRP A 247 -15.08 -8.67 -13.13
CA TRP A 247 -15.73 -7.37 -13.08
C TRP A 247 -15.53 -6.62 -11.75
N PRO A 248 -15.71 -7.23 -10.56
CA PRO A 248 -15.50 -6.51 -9.30
C PRO A 248 -14.06 -6.00 -9.11
N MET A 249 -13.06 -6.77 -9.54
CA MET A 249 -11.65 -6.39 -9.43
C MET A 249 -11.29 -5.30 -10.44
N ALA A 250 -11.76 -5.43 -11.67
CA ALA A 250 -11.62 -4.43 -12.72
C ALA A 250 -12.24 -3.09 -12.29
N TRP A 251 -13.49 -3.13 -11.79
CA TRP A 251 -14.21 -1.96 -11.31
C TRP A 251 -13.47 -1.24 -10.18
N ARG A 252 -12.94 -1.97 -9.18
CA ARG A 252 -12.12 -1.37 -8.10
C ARG A 252 -10.85 -0.73 -8.61
N THR A 253 -10.17 -1.37 -9.57
CA THR A 253 -8.93 -0.86 -10.16
C THR A 253 -9.19 0.46 -10.89
N MET A 254 -10.20 0.49 -11.77
CA MET A 254 -10.62 1.69 -12.49
C MET A 254 -11.05 2.81 -11.53
N SER A 255 -11.88 2.48 -10.53
CA SER A 255 -12.32 3.44 -9.52
C SER A 255 -11.16 4.02 -8.71
N SER A 256 -10.21 3.19 -8.29
CA SER A 256 -9.03 3.65 -7.53
C SER A 256 -8.19 4.64 -8.33
N ILE A 257 -8.00 4.39 -9.63
CA ILE A 257 -7.24 5.27 -10.52
C ILE A 257 -7.98 6.61 -10.69
N ILE A 258 -9.30 6.60 -10.88
CA ILE A 258 -10.09 7.83 -11.00
C ILE A 258 -10.02 8.71 -9.73
N HIS A 259 -10.07 8.09 -8.56
CA HIS A 259 -10.13 8.82 -7.29
C HIS A 259 -8.75 9.24 -6.77
N LYS A 260 -7.75 8.36 -6.87
CA LYS A 260 -6.42 8.52 -6.24
C LYS A 260 -5.28 8.77 -7.23
N GLY A 261 -5.52 8.55 -8.53
CA GLY A 261 -4.53 8.75 -9.58
C GLY A 261 -4.24 10.23 -9.89
N GLN A 262 -3.25 10.45 -10.75
CA GLN A 262 -2.83 11.79 -11.21
C GLN A 262 -3.62 12.29 -12.43
N ILE A 263 -4.56 11.49 -12.93
CA ILE A 263 -5.39 11.84 -14.07
C ILE A 263 -6.24 13.09 -13.80
N VAL A 264 -6.37 13.92 -14.83
CA VAL A 264 -7.12 15.17 -14.83
C VAL A 264 -8.46 15.00 -15.55
N ASP A 265 -8.58 14.20 -16.62
CA ASP A 265 -9.84 13.97 -17.34
C ASP A 265 -10.79 12.99 -16.64
N LYS A 266 -11.01 13.16 -15.34
CA LYS A 266 -11.92 12.32 -14.54
C LYS A 266 -13.31 12.14 -15.19
N PRO A 267 -13.95 13.18 -15.77
CA PRO A 267 -15.25 13.00 -16.43
C PRO A 267 -15.24 11.99 -17.58
N TRP A 268 -14.17 11.97 -18.39
CA TRP A 268 -14.05 11.03 -19.51
C TRP A 268 -13.90 9.59 -19.02
N PHE A 269 -13.02 9.34 -18.05
CA PHE A 269 -12.84 8.01 -17.45
C PHE A 269 -14.08 7.54 -16.68
N ASN A 270 -14.78 8.46 -16.00
CA ASN A 270 -16.06 8.17 -15.34
C ASN A 270 -17.14 7.70 -16.32
N LYS A 271 -17.14 8.23 -17.55
CA LYS A 271 -18.08 7.77 -18.58
C LYS A 271 -17.80 6.32 -19.01
N ILE A 272 -16.53 5.91 -19.06
CA ILE A 272 -16.14 4.53 -19.39
C ILE A 272 -16.66 3.57 -18.32
N ILE A 273 -16.37 3.84 -17.05
CA ILE A 273 -16.82 2.99 -15.94
C ILE A 273 -18.35 2.97 -15.83
N SER A 274 -19.03 4.11 -16.00
CA SER A 274 -20.50 4.19 -15.97
C SER A 274 -21.16 3.30 -17.03
N ASN A 275 -20.58 3.20 -18.23
CA ASN A 275 -21.09 2.31 -19.28
C ASN A 275 -20.92 0.83 -18.91
N LEU A 276 -19.82 0.48 -18.23
CA LEU A 276 -19.58 -0.87 -17.75
C LEU A 276 -20.49 -1.20 -16.57
N GLU A 277 -20.71 -0.27 -15.65
CA GLU A 277 -21.68 -0.38 -14.55
C GLU A 277 -23.10 -0.57 -15.08
N ALA A 278 -23.51 0.16 -16.12
CA ALA A 278 -24.80 -0.04 -16.76
C ALA A 278 -24.96 -1.43 -17.38
N LYS A 279 -23.87 -2.08 -17.78
CA LYS A 279 -23.85 -3.40 -18.42
C LYS A 279 -23.77 -4.55 -17.41
N TYR A 280 -22.94 -4.41 -16.38
CA TYR A 280 -22.59 -5.46 -15.43
C TYR A 280 -23.13 -5.22 -14.01
N GLY A 281 -23.82 -4.11 -13.79
CA GLY A 281 -24.21 -3.63 -12.46
C GLY A 281 -23.01 -3.03 -11.71
N ILE A 282 -23.30 -2.27 -10.65
CA ILE A 282 -22.26 -1.81 -9.72
C ILE A 282 -21.90 -3.00 -8.81
N PRO A 283 -20.65 -3.47 -8.81
CA PRO A 283 -20.27 -4.62 -8.00
C PRO A 283 -20.29 -4.24 -6.52
N ARG A 284 -21.38 -4.59 -5.84
CA ARG A 284 -21.51 -4.36 -4.40
C ARG A 284 -20.66 -5.36 -3.62
N VAL A 285 -20.00 -4.87 -2.59
CA VAL A 285 -19.35 -5.72 -1.60
C VAL A 285 -20.32 -5.94 -0.46
N GLY A 286 -20.91 -7.14 -0.40
CA GLY A 286 -21.77 -7.54 0.70
C GLY A 286 -20.96 -8.10 1.87
N ILE A 287 -21.08 -7.46 3.03
CA ILE A 287 -20.43 -7.89 4.28
C ILE A 287 -21.53 -8.21 5.30
N ALA A 288 -21.48 -9.40 5.89
CA ALA A 288 -22.37 -9.78 6.99
C ALA A 288 -21.64 -9.66 8.33
N LEU A 289 -22.25 -8.97 9.31
CA LEU A 289 -21.81 -8.93 10.69
C LEU A 289 -22.75 -9.79 11.55
N VAL A 290 -22.22 -10.84 12.15
CA VAL A 290 -22.99 -11.72 13.05
C VAL A 290 -22.66 -11.37 14.50
N LEU A 291 -23.53 -10.58 15.13
CA LEU A 291 -23.28 -9.95 16.41
C LEU A 291 -24.46 -10.15 17.38
N PRO A 292 -24.20 -10.27 18.69
CA PRO A 292 -25.27 -10.22 19.68
C PRO A 292 -25.69 -8.75 19.83
N ILE A 293 -26.84 -8.37 19.27
CA ILE A 293 -27.40 -7.01 19.39
C ILE A 293 -28.57 -6.94 20.39
N SER A 294 -28.79 -8.05 21.09
CA SER A 294 -29.71 -8.21 22.20
C SER A 294 -29.05 -9.10 23.27
N GLY A 295 -29.69 -9.27 24.42
CA GLY A 295 -29.16 -10.12 25.49
C GLY A 295 -27.93 -9.53 26.21
N PRO A 296 -27.15 -10.35 26.94
CA PRO A 296 -26.13 -9.88 27.89
C PRO A 296 -24.90 -9.24 27.23
N PHE A 297 -24.68 -9.47 25.92
CA PHE A 297 -23.52 -8.96 25.19
C PHE A 297 -23.88 -7.84 24.19
N GLN A 298 -25.12 -7.31 24.24
CA GLN A 298 -25.62 -6.33 23.27
C GLN A 298 -24.75 -5.06 23.16
N ASP A 299 -24.22 -4.59 24.29
CA ASP A 299 -23.44 -3.35 24.33
C ASP A 299 -22.19 -3.45 23.45
N TYR A 300 -21.56 -4.63 23.38
CA TYR A 300 -20.41 -4.88 22.51
C TYR A 300 -20.82 -4.96 21.04
N GLY A 301 -21.94 -5.63 20.73
CA GLY A 301 -22.48 -5.70 19.37
C GLY A 301 -22.81 -4.31 18.81
N TRP A 302 -23.51 -3.47 19.57
CA TRP A 302 -23.85 -2.10 19.16
C TRP A 302 -22.61 -1.21 18.98
N LYS A 303 -21.55 -1.40 19.79
CA LYS A 303 -20.27 -0.70 19.59
C LYS A 303 -19.62 -1.06 18.25
N ILE A 304 -19.56 -2.35 17.92
CA ILE A 304 -19.03 -2.82 16.64
C ILE A 304 -19.85 -2.25 15.48
N ILE A 305 -21.17 -2.23 15.59
CA ILE A 305 -22.06 -1.67 14.54
C ILE A 305 -21.81 -0.19 14.32
N ARG A 306 -21.63 0.59 15.39
CA ARG A 306 -21.28 2.03 15.26
C ARG A 306 -19.98 2.23 14.50
N GLY A 307 -18.96 1.44 14.79
CA GLY A 307 -17.68 1.48 14.06
C GLY A 307 -17.84 1.06 12.60
N ALA A 308 -18.61 -0.01 12.35
CA ALA A 308 -18.92 -0.47 11.01
C ALA A 308 -19.64 0.61 10.18
N GLY A 309 -20.60 1.33 10.77
CA GLY A 309 -21.29 2.45 10.14
C GLY A 309 -20.36 3.62 9.80
N ALA A 310 -19.44 3.97 10.71
CA ALA A 310 -18.42 4.98 10.45
C ALA A 310 -17.53 4.62 9.23
N ALA A 311 -17.09 3.36 9.15
CA ALA A 311 -16.31 2.87 8.01
C ALA A 311 -17.12 2.82 6.72
N GLN A 312 -18.37 2.35 6.77
CA GLN A 312 -19.26 2.31 5.62
C GLN A 312 -19.43 3.72 5.02
N TRP A 313 -19.69 4.72 5.86
CA TRP A 313 -19.85 6.10 5.44
C TRP A 313 -18.60 6.68 4.77
N GLU A 314 -17.41 6.45 5.36
CA GLU A 314 -16.14 6.85 4.76
C GLU A 314 -15.93 6.22 3.37
N LEU A 315 -16.25 4.93 3.23
CA LEU A 315 -16.13 4.20 1.97
C LEU A 315 -17.13 4.72 0.92
N THR A 316 -18.37 5.00 1.30
CA THR A 316 -19.38 5.58 0.40
C THR A 316 -18.95 6.97 -0.08
N LYS A 317 -18.40 7.82 0.78
CA LYS A 317 -17.82 9.12 0.38
C LYS A 317 -16.66 8.97 -0.61
N ALA A 318 -15.93 7.85 -0.54
CA ALA A 318 -14.86 7.50 -1.47
C ALA A 318 -15.35 6.79 -2.74
N GLY A 319 -16.67 6.71 -2.97
CA GLY A 319 -17.27 6.08 -4.16
C GLY A 319 -17.36 4.55 -4.11
N LEU A 320 -17.12 3.93 -2.96
CA LEU A 320 -17.23 2.48 -2.76
C LEU A 320 -18.57 2.14 -2.10
N ASP A 321 -19.47 1.48 -2.85
CA ASP A 321 -20.75 0.98 -2.32
C ASP A 321 -20.53 -0.35 -1.58
N VAL A 322 -20.53 -0.27 -0.25
CA VAL A 322 -20.38 -1.42 0.66
C VAL A 322 -21.69 -1.61 1.41
N ASP A 323 -22.28 -2.78 1.20
CA ASP A 323 -23.53 -3.17 1.86
C ASP A 323 -23.21 -4.00 3.11
N VAL A 324 -23.57 -3.47 4.28
CA VAL A 324 -23.32 -4.10 5.58
C VAL A 324 -24.63 -4.59 6.17
N GLN A 325 -24.78 -5.91 6.29
CA GLN A 325 -25.94 -6.53 6.91
C GLN A 325 -25.59 -7.07 8.29
N VAL A 326 -26.33 -6.61 9.31
CA VAL A 326 -26.19 -7.12 10.69
C VAL A 326 -27.19 -8.24 10.93
N ILE A 327 -26.73 -9.34 11.52
CA ILE A 327 -27.55 -10.49 11.92
C ILE A 327 -27.37 -10.74 13.42
N ASN A 328 -28.49 -10.75 14.15
CA ASN A 328 -28.52 -10.95 15.59
C ASN A 328 -28.26 -12.41 15.97
N THR A 329 -27.14 -12.71 16.62
CA THR A 329 -26.78 -14.09 17.02
C THR A 329 -27.58 -14.62 18.21
N GLU A 330 -28.36 -13.77 18.89
CA GLU A 330 -29.22 -14.21 20.00
C GLU A 330 -30.59 -14.71 19.53
N GLU A 331 -30.95 -14.47 18.27
CA GLU A 331 -32.23 -14.91 17.73
C GLU A 331 -32.14 -16.33 17.15
N ALA A 332 -33.23 -17.09 17.29
CA ALA A 332 -33.32 -18.43 16.73
C ALA A 332 -33.15 -18.42 15.20
N GLY A 333 -32.45 -19.42 14.67
CA GLY A 333 -32.26 -19.59 13.23
C GLY A 333 -31.44 -18.49 12.54
N TRP A 334 -30.62 -17.74 13.27
CA TRP A 334 -29.77 -16.70 12.68
C TRP A 334 -28.81 -17.25 11.61
N THR A 335 -28.32 -18.49 11.75
CA THR A 335 -27.48 -19.16 10.75
C THR A 335 -28.19 -19.32 9.42
N LYS A 336 -29.48 -19.71 9.45
CA LYS A 336 -30.31 -19.78 8.24
C LYS A 336 -30.46 -18.41 7.56
N ARG A 337 -30.62 -17.35 8.34
CA ARG A 337 -30.67 -15.99 7.78
C ARG A 337 -29.38 -15.56 7.10
N VAL A 338 -28.22 -16.03 7.58
CA VAL A 338 -26.93 -15.83 6.89
C VAL A 338 -26.91 -16.58 5.56
N GLN A 339 -27.40 -17.82 5.52
CA GLN A 339 -27.48 -18.63 4.31
C GLN A 339 -28.44 -18.03 3.28
N ASP A 340 -29.56 -17.49 3.73
CA ASP A 340 -30.58 -16.83 2.89
C ASP A 340 -30.14 -15.44 2.37
N LEU A 341 -28.97 -14.92 2.80
CA LEU A 341 -28.43 -13.68 2.25
C LEU A 341 -28.13 -13.83 0.76
N PRO A 342 -28.32 -12.76 -0.05
CA PRO A 342 -28.01 -12.85 -1.46
C PRO A 342 -26.54 -13.23 -1.72
N PRO A 343 -26.21 -13.89 -2.86
CA PRO A 343 -24.91 -14.52 -3.10
C PRO A 343 -23.69 -13.60 -3.00
N TRP A 344 -23.88 -12.29 -3.21
CA TRP A 344 -22.82 -11.28 -3.10
C TRP A 344 -22.38 -10.93 -1.66
N TYR A 345 -23.05 -11.47 -0.63
CA TYR A 345 -22.60 -11.38 0.77
C TYR A 345 -21.63 -12.51 1.05
N THR A 346 -20.36 -12.27 0.75
CA THR A 346 -19.33 -13.32 0.71
C THR A 346 -18.37 -13.29 1.89
N VAL A 347 -18.36 -12.21 2.66
CA VAL A 347 -17.50 -12.05 3.84
C VAL A 347 -18.35 -11.94 5.11
N LEU A 348 -17.96 -12.66 6.15
CA LEU A 348 -18.63 -12.67 7.44
C LEU A 348 -17.67 -12.25 8.55
N GLY A 349 -18.11 -11.31 9.40
CA GLY A 349 -17.38 -10.86 10.60
C GLY A 349 -18.09 -11.26 11.89
N GLY A 350 -17.33 -11.75 12.85
CA GLY A 350 -17.83 -12.33 14.11
C GLY A 350 -17.94 -13.85 14.05
N PRO A 351 -18.67 -14.48 14.99
CA PRO A 351 -19.24 -13.91 16.21
C PRO A 351 -18.19 -13.50 17.26
N ILE A 352 -18.64 -12.83 18.34
CA ILE A 352 -17.83 -12.44 19.50
C ILE A 352 -17.93 -13.40 20.70
N ASN A 353 -18.76 -14.45 20.62
CA ASN A 353 -18.94 -15.41 21.70
C ASN A 353 -18.84 -16.86 21.21
N VAL A 354 -18.41 -17.75 22.10
CA VAL A 354 -18.11 -19.16 21.79
C VAL A 354 -19.37 -19.95 21.40
N LYS A 355 -20.54 -19.61 21.95
CA LYS A 355 -21.81 -20.31 21.64
C LYS A 355 -22.19 -20.08 20.17
N ALA A 356 -22.27 -18.82 19.75
CA ALA A 356 -22.59 -18.46 18.38
C ALA A 356 -21.53 -18.97 17.38
N PHE A 357 -20.24 -18.98 17.77
CA PHE A 357 -19.20 -19.55 16.90
C PHE A 357 -19.39 -21.05 16.68
N LYS A 358 -19.81 -21.81 17.69
CA LYS A 358 -20.14 -23.24 17.54
C LYS A 358 -21.36 -23.46 16.63
N GLU A 359 -22.36 -22.59 16.72
CA GLU A 359 -23.52 -22.65 15.82
C GLU A 359 -23.11 -22.36 14.36
N LEU A 360 -22.18 -21.41 14.15
CA LEU A 360 -21.57 -21.16 12.84
C LEU A 360 -20.84 -22.41 12.32
N GLU A 361 -20.00 -23.03 13.14
CA GLU A 361 -19.26 -24.26 12.82
C GLU A 361 -20.22 -25.40 12.44
N GLN A 362 -21.30 -25.61 13.20
CA GLN A 362 -22.29 -26.65 12.92
C GLN A 362 -23.10 -26.41 11.65
N SER A 363 -23.29 -25.15 11.26
CA SER A 363 -24.05 -24.77 10.06
C SER A 363 -23.23 -24.83 8.76
N GLU A 364 -21.91 -25.02 8.85
CA GLU A 364 -20.98 -25.04 7.71
C GLU A 364 -20.99 -23.78 6.83
N ILE A 365 -21.54 -22.65 7.31
CA ILE A 365 -21.53 -21.34 6.62
C ILE A 365 -20.13 -20.93 6.18
N TYR A 366 -19.10 -21.32 6.95
CA TYR A 366 -17.71 -21.05 6.66
C TYR A 366 -17.19 -21.73 5.38
N ASN A 367 -17.94 -22.64 4.74
CA ASN A 367 -17.61 -23.20 3.42
C ASN A 367 -18.14 -22.32 2.27
N GLU A 368 -19.19 -21.53 2.53
CA GLU A 368 -19.83 -20.68 1.53
C GLU A 368 -19.35 -19.23 1.62
N LYS A 369 -19.07 -18.76 2.84
CA LYS A 369 -18.69 -17.38 3.14
C LYS A 369 -17.36 -17.34 3.87
N VAL A 370 -16.46 -16.48 3.40
CA VAL A 370 -15.15 -16.25 4.03
C VAL A 370 -15.38 -15.65 5.42
N SER A 371 -15.05 -16.42 6.46
CA SER A 371 -15.46 -16.12 7.84
C SER A 371 -14.28 -15.65 8.70
N PHE A 372 -14.44 -14.47 9.30
CA PHE A 372 -13.49 -13.84 10.22
C PHE A 372 -14.04 -13.81 11.65
N SER A 373 -13.44 -14.60 12.53
CA SER A 373 -13.81 -14.70 13.93
C SER A 373 -13.36 -13.48 14.74
N PHE A 374 -14.25 -12.96 15.58
CA PHE A 374 -13.93 -11.96 16.61
C PHE A 374 -13.64 -12.63 17.97
N LEU A 375 -13.04 -13.81 17.93
CA LEU A 375 -12.56 -14.56 19.09
C LEU A 375 -11.06 -14.78 18.99
N ALA A 376 -10.44 -14.96 20.15
CA ALA A 376 -9.02 -15.27 20.26
C ALA A 376 -8.60 -16.58 19.56
N LYS A 377 -9.54 -17.51 19.34
CA LYS A 377 -9.34 -18.77 18.59
C LYS A 377 -10.64 -19.13 17.83
N PRO A 378 -10.56 -19.54 16.56
CA PRO A 378 -11.74 -19.91 15.77
C PRO A 378 -12.23 -21.34 16.07
N GLY A 379 -12.59 -21.63 17.32
CA GLY A 379 -13.16 -22.93 17.71
C GLY A 379 -12.26 -24.12 17.32
N ASN A 380 -12.83 -25.12 16.65
CA ASN A 380 -12.08 -26.25 16.10
C ASN A 380 -11.69 -26.06 14.62
N LEU A 381 -12.05 -24.94 14.01
CA LEU A 381 -11.73 -24.65 12.61
C LEU A 381 -10.24 -24.34 12.45
N GLU A 382 -9.67 -24.76 11.33
CA GLU A 382 -8.27 -24.47 11.02
C GLU A 382 -8.08 -22.99 10.64
N GLU A 383 -7.40 -22.24 11.52
CA GLU A 383 -7.04 -20.83 11.29
C GLU A 383 -6.19 -20.67 10.01
N GLY A 384 -6.65 -19.82 9.11
CA GLY A 384 -5.99 -19.52 7.84
C GLY A 384 -6.45 -20.40 6.66
N LYS A 385 -7.38 -21.33 6.91
CA LYS A 385 -7.99 -22.17 5.88
C LYS A 385 -9.51 -22.17 5.90
N GLN A 386 -10.10 -22.49 7.05
CA GLN A 386 -11.57 -22.58 7.18
C GLN A 386 -12.15 -21.30 7.77
N ALA A 387 -11.40 -20.66 8.67
CA ALA A 387 -11.74 -19.38 9.23
C ALA A 387 -10.46 -18.58 9.51
N TRP A 388 -10.58 -17.27 9.58
CA TRP A 388 -9.50 -16.37 9.93
C TRP A 388 -9.83 -15.66 11.23
N ARG A 389 -8.82 -15.31 12.02
CA ARG A 389 -9.02 -14.50 13.22
C ARG A 389 -8.88 -13.03 12.88
N PHE A 390 -9.76 -12.21 13.43
CA PHE A 390 -9.70 -10.74 13.43
C PHE A 390 -9.82 -10.24 14.88
N PHE A 391 -8.93 -10.72 15.75
CA PHE A 391 -8.94 -10.47 17.19
C PHE A 391 -7.57 -10.82 17.80
N SER A 392 -7.21 -10.35 18.99
CA SER A 392 -5.95 -10.71 19.66
C SER A 392 -5.97 -12.15 20.21
N SER A 393 -4.86 -12.88 20.14
CA SER A 393 -4.70 -14.19 20.79
C SER A 393 -3.95 -14.09 22.12
N PRO A 394 -4.09 -15.07 23.05
CA PRO A 394 -3.21 -15.23 24.20
C PRO A 394 -1.72 -15.17 23.84
N GLU A 395 -1.36 -15.81 22.73
CA GLU A 395 -0.01 -15.86 22.20
C GLU A 395 0.46 -14.46 21.75
N ASP A 396 -0.42 -13.60 21.23
CA ASP A 396 -0.08 -12.21 20.88
C ASP A 396 0.16 -11.34 22.14
N GLN A 397 -0.66 -11.52 23.18
CA GLN A 397 -0.49 -10.84 24.48
C GLN A 397 0.86 -11.19 25.13
N ILE A 398 1.17 -12.49 25.18
CA ILE A 398 2.42 -12.99 25.75
C ILE A 398 3.61 -12.59 24.88
N ARG A 399 3.48 -12.62 23.55
CA ARG A 399 4.52 -12.17 22.62
C ARG A 399 4.91 -10.72 22.86
N ALA A 400 3.95 -9.82 23.03
CA ALA A 400 4.23 -8.41 23.31
C ALA A 400 5.00 -8.25 24.64
N SER A 401 4.57 -8.96 25.68
CA SER A 401 5.22 -8.93 27.01
C SER A 401 6.64 -9.52 26.98
N LEU A 402 6.84 -10.64 26.30
CA LEU A 402 8.15 -11.28 26.16
C LEU A 402 9.09 -10.51 25.25
N ASN A 403 8.59 -9.81 24.22
CA ASN A 403 9.42 -8.93 23.40
C ASN A 403 10.03 -7.81 24.27
N LEU A 404 9.20 -7.12 25.07
CA LEU A 404 9.69 -6.13 26.02
C LEU A 404 10.72 -6.73 26.98
N ALA A 405 10.34 -7.80 27.69
CA ALA A 405 11.17 -8.33 28.77
C ALA A 405 12.49 -8.93 28.25
N ILE A 406 12.44 -9.78 27.22
CA ILE A 406 13.62 -10.49 26.71
C ILE A 406 14.45 -9.58 25.81
N ASN A 407 13.84 -9.00 24.78
CA ASN A 407 14.60 -8.34 23.71
C ASN A 407 15.04 -6.95 24.14
N ASP A 408 14.17 -6.20 24.84
CA ASP A 408 14.43 -4.78 25.10
C ASP A 408 15.06 -4.56 26.49
N LEU A 409 14.65 -5.36 27.50
CA LEU A 409 15.16 -5.26 28.86
C LEU A 409 16.27 -6.28 29.20
N GLY A 410 16.48 -7.31 28.37
CA GLY A 410 17.49 -8.35 28.61
C GLY A 410 17.16 -9.32 29.76
N ILE A 411 15.88 -9.45 30.11
CA ILE A 411 15.41 -10.33 31.18
C ILE A 411 15.21 -11.75 30.64
N HIS A 412 15.95 -12.70 31.20
CA HIS A 412 15.88 -14.12 30.81
C HIS A 412 15.37 -15.06 31.91
N ASN A 413 15.21 -14.56 33.14
CA ASN A 413 14.71 -15.35 34.26
C ASN A 413 13.37 -14.77 34.73
N PHE A 414 12.34 -15.60 34.71
CA PHE A 414 10.96 -15.22 35.01
C PHE A 414 10.39 -16.06 36.14
N ALA A 415 9.38 -15.51 36.80
CA ALA A 415 8.46 -16.27 37.63
C ALA A 415 7.03 -16.19 37.10
N ILE A 416 6.21 -17.16 37.49
CA ILE A 416 4.78 -17.20 37.18
C ILE A 416 3.99 -17.32 38.49
N LEU A 417 3.09 -16.36 38.74
CA LEU A 417 2.16 -16.40 39.88
C LEU A 417 0.74 -16.38 39.36
N TYR A 418 0.03 -17.51 39.46
CA TYR A 418 -1.25 -17.68 38.77
C TYR A 418 -2.40 -18.08 39.71
N PRO A 419 -3.63 -17.62 39.43
CA PRO A 419 -4.79 -18.05 40.20
C PRO A 419 -5.09 -19.51 39.91
N GLN A 420 -5.66 -20.22 40.88
CA GLN A 420 -6.11 -21.61 40.74
C GLN A 420 -7.36 -21.77 39.87
N GLU A 421 -7.50 -20.97 38.82
CA GLU A 421 -8.61 -20.95 37.88
C GLU A 421 -8.20 -21.39 36.48
N LYS A 422 -9.19 -21.73 35.64
CA LYS A 422 -8.95 -22.24 34.29
C LYS A 422 -8.16 -21.25 33.42
N PHE A 423 -8.54 -19.97 33.45
CA PHE A 423 -7.88 -18.91 32.67
C PHE A 423 -6.40 -18.77 33.07
N GLY A 424 -6.12 -18.59 34.36
CA GLY A 424 -4.76 -18.42 34.86
C GLY A 424 -3.86 -19.62 34.54
N ARG A 425 -4.36 -20.84 34.73
CA ARG A 425 -3.62 -22.07 34.37
C ARG A 425 -3.28 -22.13 32.87
N GLN A 426 -4.23 -21.78 32.01
CA GLN A 426 -4.04 -21.81 30.56
C GLN A 426 -3.01 -20.75 30.11
N MET A 427 -3.15 -19.51 30.55
CA MET A 427 -2.20 -18.43 30.22
C MET A 427 -0.80 -18.71 30.75
N SER A 428 -0.68 -19.25 31.98
CA SER A 428 0.62 -19.68 32.55
C SER A 428 1.31 -20.73 31.69
N LYS A 429 0.56 -21.71 31.18
CA LYS A 429 1.11 -22.74 30.29
C LYS A 429 1.64 -22.12 28.99
N ILE A 430 0.86 -21.25 28.36
CA ILE A 430 1.28 -20.57 27.12
C ILE A 430 2.52 -19.72 27.39
N PHE A 431 2.57 -18.99 28.52
CA PHE A 431 3.71 -18.17 28.88
C PHE A 431 4.98 -19.01 29.09
N LEU A 432 4.88 -20.11 29.83
CA LEU A 432 5.96 -21.07 30.04
C LEU A 432 6.50 -21.58 28.69
N ASP A 433 5.63 -22.11 27.83
CA ASP A 433 6.03 -22.69 26.54
C ASP A 433 6.69 -21.63 25.63
N MET A 434 6.14 -20.41 25.58
CA MET A 434 6.68 -19.31 24.78
C MET A 434 7.97 -18.71 25.33
N ALA A 435 8.12 -18.60 26.65
CA ALA A 435 9.34 -18.12 27.28
C ALA A 435 10.49 -19.12 27.09
N THR A 436 10.24 -20.41 27.34
CA THR A 436 11.25 -21.47 27.19
C THR A 436 11.70 -21.64 25.74
N SER A 437 10.79 -21.54 24.76
CA SER A 437 11.17 -21.59 23.33
C SER A 437 12.05 -20.40 22.88
N ARG A 438 12.12 -19.33 23.67
CA ARG A 438 13.01 -18.17 23.46
C ARG A 438 14.27 -18.20 24.34
N GLY A 439 14.57 -19.34 24.97
CA GLY A 439 15.76 -19.50 25.81
C GLY A 439 15.65 -18.89 27.20
N ALA A 440 14.48 -18.38 27.60
CA ALA A 440 14.24 -17.91 28.96
C ALA A 440 13.93 -19.06 29.93
N LYS A 441 14.21 -18.84 31.21
CA LYS A 441 14.01 -19.82 32.29
C LYS A 441 12.91 -19.35 33.23
N ILE A 442 12.03 -20.28 33.63
CA ILE A 442 11.07 -20.04 34.72
C ILE A 442 11.70 -20.56 36.02
N THR A 443 12.19 -19.67 36.87
CA THR A 443 12.92 -20.00 38.11
C THR A 443 12.03 -19.98 39.35
N GLY A 444 10.78 -19.51 39.21
CA GLY A 444 9.75 -19.57 40.25
C GLY A 444 8.36 -19.79 39.63
N MET A 445 7.56 -20.67 40.21
CA MET A 445 6.18 -20.88 39.78
C MET A 445 5.32 -21.26 40.97
N GLU A 446 4.32 -20.46 41.28
CA GLU A 446 3.40 -20.71 42.39
C GLU A 446 1.95 -20.41 41.97
N SER A 447 1.02 -21.10 42.63
CA SER A 447 -0.40 -20.86 42.46
C SER A 447 -1.01 -20.29 43.73
N TYR A 448 -2.04 -19.45 43.61
CA TYR A 448 -2.76 -18.93 44.77
C TYR A 448 -4.27 -19.14 44.64
N PRO A 449 -4.97 -19.35 45.78
CA PRO A 449 -6.42 -19.34 45.84
C PRO A 449 -6.95 -17.89 45.69
N PRO A 450 -7.74 -17.57 44.64
CA PRO A 450 -8.18 -16.19 44.38
C PRO A 450 -9.11 -15.62 45.45
N ASN A 451 -9.81 -16.48 46.20
CA ASN A 451 -10.78 -16.06 47.23
C ASN A 451 -10.25 -16.11 48.67
N ASP A 452 -8.95 -16.35 48.88
CA ASP A 452 -8.33 -16.51 50.20
C ASP A 452 -7.14 -15.55 50.35
N PHE A 453 -7.48 -14.26 50.42
CA PHE A 453 -6.54 -13.13 50.54
C PHE A 453 -5.49 -13.29 51.65
N PRO A 454 -5.82 -13.79 52.87
CA PRO A 454 -4.83 -13.95 53.93
C PRO A 454 -3.65 -14.84 53.56
N LYS A 455 -3.81 -15.78 52.61
CA LYS A 455 -2.72 -16.66 52.17
C LYS A 455 -1.78 -16.03 51.15
N TRP A 456 -2.15 -14.93 50.52
CA TRP A 456 -1.42 -14.39 49.38
C TRP A 456 -0.01 -13.92 49.73
N SER A 457 0.16 -13.19 50.84
CA SER A 457 1.49 -12.78 51.31
C SER A 457 2.42 -13.98 51.53
N LYS A 458 1.89 -15.09 52.07
CA LYS A 458 2.65 -16.33 52.27
C LYS A 458 3.05 -16.98 50.95
N VAL A 459 2.16 -16.98 49.95
CA VAL A 459 2.45 -17.51 48.60
C VAL A 459 3.53 -16.68 47.91
N VAL A 460 3.43 -15.35 47.96
CA VAL A 460 4.45 -14.46 47.39
C VAL A 460 5.79 -14.63 48.10
N GLY A 461 5.79 -14.70 49.44
CA GLY A 461 7.00 -14.97 50.23
C GLY A 461 7.68 -16.29 49.85
N LYS A 462 6.88 -17.34 49.60
CA LYS A 462 7.39 -18.63 49.09
C LYS A 462 7.99 -18.47 47.68
N LEU A 463 7.33 -17.75 46.78
CA LEU A 463 7.80 -17.53 45.40
C LEU A 463 9.15 -16.81 45.35
N VAL A 464 9.32 -15.75 46.15
CA VAL A 464 10.56 -14.96 46.21
C VAL A 464 11.62 -15.55 47.15
N LYS A 465 11.31 -16.69 47.77
CA LYS A 465 12.14 -17.43 48.75
C LYS A 465 12.51 -16.59 49.99
N ALA A 466 11.62 -15.72 50.46
CA ALA A 466 11.89 -14.82 51.58
C ALA A 466 12.29 -15.58 52.87
N PRO A 467 11.57 -16.63 53.32
CA PRO A 467 11.93 -17.34 54.55
C PRO A 467 13.33 -17.98 54.48
N GLN A 468 13.74 -18.47 53.31
CA GLN A 468 15.07 -19.06 53.10
C GLN A 468 16.16 -17.99 53.15
N LYS A 469 15.90 -16.81 52.59
CA LYS A 469 16.84 -15.67 52.60
C LYS A 469 17.01 -15.10 54.01
N GLU A 470 15.93 -14.97 54.77
CA GLU A 470 15.97 -14.57 56.18
C GLU A 470 16.77 -15.56 57.04
N ALA A 471 16.55 -16.86 56.84
CA ALA A 471 17.31 -17.91 57.52
C ALA A 471 18.80 -17.87 57.15
N SER A 472 19.12 -17.60 55.87
CA SER A 472 20.51 -17.44 55.41
C SER A 472 21.19 -16.21 56.02
N ASN A 473 20.49 -15.07 56.09
CA ASN A 473 20.99 -13.87 56.77
C ASN A 473 21.31 -14.17 58.24
N THR A 474 20.40 -14.85 58.94
CA THR A 474 20.59 -15.24 60.35
C THR A 474 21.78 -16.19 60.52
N ALA A 475 21.93 -17.20 59.66
CA ALA A 475 23.06 -18.13 59.68
C ALA A 475 24.42 -17.45 59.42
N ASN A 476 24.42 -16.38 58.63
CA ASN A 476 25.59 -15.54 58.37
C ASN A 476 25.84 -14.48 59.47
N GLY A 477 25.09 -14.53 60.58
CA GLY A 477 25.23 -13.61 61.71
C GLY A 477 24.75 -12.17 61.41
N LEU A 478 23.89 -11.99 60.40
CA LEU A 478 23.30 -10.70 60.07
C LEU A 478 22.01 -10.46 60.89
N GLY A 479 21.72 -9.19 61.19
CA GLY A 479 20.51 -8.78 61.91
C GLY A 479 19.21 -9.04 61.14
N LYS A 480 18.06 -8.95 61.83
CA LYS A 480 16.73 -9.12 61.22
C LYS A 480 16.38 -8.04 60.19
N ASP A 481 17.05 -6.90 60.26
CA ASP A 481 16.95 -5.75 59.36
C ASP A 481 17.90 -5.86 58.15
N ALA A 482 18.67 -6.94 58.05
CA ALA A 482 19.59 -7.15 56.93
C ALA A 482 18.81 -7.32 55.61
N PRO A 483 19.15 -6.55 54.56
CA PRO A 483 18.49 -6.62 53.27
C PRO A 483 18.47 -8.05 52.72
N LEU A 484 17.36 -8.45 52.12
CA LEU A 484 17.26 -9.76 51.47
C LEU A 484 18.06 -9.77 50.17
N SER A 485 18.59 -10.93 49.79
CA SER A 485 19.23 -11.10 48.48
C SER A 485 18.20 -10.97 47.35
N GLU A 486 18.68 -10.63 46.15
CA GLU A 486 17.83 -10.51 44.96
C GLU A 486 17.10 -11.82 44.63
N THR A 487 16.00 -11.72 43.89
CA THR A 487 15.26 -12.86 43.38
C THR A 487 16.03 -13.56 42.27
N ASP A 488 15.76 -14.86 42.07
CA ASP A 488 16.34 -15.64 40.97
C ASP A 488 15.69 -15.32 39.61
N PHE A 489 14.87 -14.28 39.55
CA PHE A 489 14.12 -13.79 38.39
C PHE A 489 13.99 -12.27 38.46
N ASP A 490 13.88 -11.61 37.30
CA ASP A 490 13.72 -10.15 37.20
C ASP A 490 12.30 -9.74 36.77
N ALA A 491 11.46 -10.70 36.37
CA ALA A 491 10.08 -10.43 35.96
C ALA A 491 9.11 -11.52 36.45
N VAL A 492 7.85 -11.13 36.70
CA VAL A 492 6.78 -12.02 37.14
C VAL A 492 5.59 -11.87 36.21
N PHE A 493 5.14 -12.98 35.65
CA PHE A 493 3.88 -13.03 34.90
C PHE A 493 2.71 -13.41 35.82
N ILE A 494 1.68 -12.58 35.83
CA ILE A 494 0.47 -12.73 36.67
C ILE A 494 -0.77 -12.78 35.76
N PRO A 495 -1.20 -13.97 35.31
CA PRO A 495 -2.36 -14.11 34.44
C PRO A 495 -3.68 -14.08 35.22
N ASP A 496 -4.06 -12.90 35.70
CA ASP A 496 -5.34 -12.62 36.34
C ASP A 496 -5.91 -11.27 35.88
N THR A 497 -7.06 -10.88 36.39
CA THR A 497 -7.66 -9.56 36.33
C THR A 497 -6.83 -8.50 37.05
N TRP A 498 -7.04 -7.23 36.68
CA TRP A 498 -6.38 -6.09 37.32
C TRP A 498 -6.64 -6.03 38.83
N ASN A 499 -7.87 -6.32 39.24
CA ASN A 499 -8.29 -6.20 40.64
C ASN A 499 -7.53 -7.15 41.57
N GLN A 500 -7.24 -8.36 41.11
CA GLN A 500 -6.43 -9.30 41.89
C GLN A 500 -4.95 -8.90 41.84
N ALA A 501 -4.46 -8.49 40.67
CA ALA A 501 -3.06 -8.10 40.47
C ALA A 501 -2.65 -6.90 41.34
N GLN A 502 -3.46 -5.83 41.40
CA GLN A 502 -3.16 -4.65 42.21
C GLN A 502 -3.08 -4.94 43.71
N LEU A 503 -3.75 -6.00 44.18
CA LEU A 503 -3.69 -6.46 45.56
C LEU A 503 -2.51 -7.43 45.81
N LEU A 504 -2.08 -8.18 44.80
CA LEU A 504 -0.93 -9.08 44.89
C LEU A 504 0.42 -8.36 44.84
N ILE A 505 0.55 -7.37 43.96
CA ILE A 505 1.82 -6.68 43.70
C ILE A 505 2.44 -6.09 44.98
N PRO A 506 1.70 -5.41 45.89
CA PRO A 506 2.25 -4.91 47.16
C PRO A 506 2.94 -5.96 48.02
N HIS A 507 2.51 -7.23 47.98
CA HIS A 507 3.16 -8.29 48.73
C HIS A 507 4.59 -8.58 48.26
N PHE A 508 4.93 -8.30 46.99
CA PHE A 508 6.32 -8.41 46.52
C PHE A 508 7.22 -7.35 47.17
N PHE A 509 6.71 -6.13 47.34
CA PHE A 509 7.44 -5.05 48.01
C PHE A 509 7.63 -5.34 49.50
N PHE A 510 6.64 -5.95 50.16
CA PHE A 510 6.75 -6.42 51.54
C PHE A 510 7.91 -7.42 51.72
N HIS A 511 8.13 -8.31 50.75
CA HIS A 511 9.23 -9.29 50.75
C HIS A 511 10.51 -8.76 50.06
N GLU A 512 10.71 -7.45 50.01
CA GLU A 512 11.84 -6.77 49.38
C GLU A 512 12.13 -7.18 47.92
N ALA A 513 11.11 -7.51 47.13
CA ALA A 513 11.22 -7.79 45.71
C ALA A 513 10.76 -6.58 44.87
N ASP A 514 11.39 -5.43 45.09
CA ASP A 514 11.02 -4.10 44.59
C ASP A 514 11.65 -3.72 43.22
N THR A 515 12.39 -4.63 42.60
CA THR A 515 13.08 -4.45 41.31
C THR A 515 12.56 -5.38 40.21
N LEU A 516 11.32 -5.87 40.37
CA LEU A 516 10.68 -6.79 39.43
C LEU A 516 9.83 -6.04 38.40
N VAL A 517 9.82 -6.56 37.17
CA VAL A 517 8.83 -6.19 36.14
C VAL A 517 7.60 -7.09 36.27
N PHE A 518 6.43 -6.49 36.48
CA PHE A 518 5.16 -7.23 36.58
C PHE A 518 4.47 -7.25 35.22
N LEU A 519 4.27 -8.45 34.67
CA LEU A 519 3.67 -8.66 33.36
C LEU A 519 2.27 -9.25 33.54
N GLY A 520 1.27 -8.66 32.88
CA GLY A 520 -0.11 -9.14 32.92
C GLY A 520 -0.74 -9.33 31.54
N PRO A 521 -1.95 -9.93 31.50
CA PRO A 521 -2.72 -10.09 30.28
C PRO A 521 -3.39 -8.77 29.85
N GLU A 522 -3.99 -8.78 28.66
CA GLU A 522 -4.73 -7.62 28.13
C GLU A 522 -5.92 -7.20 29.00
N LEU A 523 -6.47 -8.11 29.81
CA LEU A 523 -7.51 -7.80 30.79
C LEU A 523 -7.12 -6.65 31.73
N TRP A 524 -5.83 -6.48 32.04
CA TRP A 524 -5.36 -5.36 32.85
C TRP A 524 -5.55 -4.04 32.12
N SER A 525 -5.06 -3.95 30.88
CA SER A 525 -5.17 -2.72 30.10
C SER A 525 -6.63 -2.37 29.77
N GLN A 526 -7.51 -3.37 29.65
CA GLN A 526 -8.95 -3.15 29.50
C GLN A 526 -9.60 -2.58 30.78
N ALA A 527 -9.34 -3.19 31.94
CA ALA A 527 -9.88 -2.72 33.22
C ALA A 527 -9.41 -1.29 33.54
N LEU A 528 -8.15 -0.99 33.23
CA LEU A 528 -7.55 0.33 33.45
C LEU A 528 -8.23 1.45 32.64
N ASN A 529 -8.96 1.17 31.56
CA ASN A 529 -9.71 2.22 30.84
C ASN A 529 -10.73 2.94 31.77
N SER A 530 -11.26 2.20 32.76
CA SER A 530 -12.26 2.69 33.71
C SER A 530 -11.72 2.89 35.13
N ALA A 531 -10.45 2.53 35.40
CA ALA A 531 -9.86 2.63 36.73
C ALA A 531 -9.69 4.10 37.17
N ARG A 532 -9.96 4.36 38.45
CA ARG A 532 -9.84 5.67 39.11
C ARG A 532 -9.19 5.50 40.47
N ASP A 533 -8.42 6.50 40.88
CA ASP A 533 -7.70 6.53 42.15
C ASP A 533 -6.83 5.29 42.42
N THR A 534 -6.20 4.76 41.37
CA THR A 534 -5.25 3.65 41.48
C THR A 534 -4.01 4.09 42.27
N GLU A 535 -3.60 3.32 43.28
CA GLU A 535 -2.36 3.58 44.03
C GLU A 535 -1.13 3.17 43.19
N THR A 536 -0.46 4.15 42.59
CA THR A 536 0.59 3.88 41.58
C THR A 536 2.01 3.71 42.13
N GLN A 537 2.24 3.93 43.43
CA GLN A 537 3.59 3.93 44.02
C GLN A 537 4.37 2.64 43.70
N ASN A 538 3.69 1.49 43.76
CA ASN A 538 4.26 0.16 43.55
C ASN A 538 4.01 -0.39 42.14
N LEU A 539 3.41 0.40 41.23
CA LEU A 539 2.93 -0.08 39.94
C LEU A 539 3.72 0.42 38.74
N GLN A 540 4.78 1.21 38.94
CA GLN A 540 5.55 1.82 37.84
C GLN A 540 6.22 0.82 36.89
N LEU A 541 6.53 -0.40 37.39
CA LEU A 541 7.09 -1.51 36.60
C LEU A 541 6.04 -2.54 36.19
N THR A 542 4.76 -2.16 36.21
CA THR A 542 3.65 -3.02 35.81
C THR A 542 3.30 -2.76 34.35
N VAL A 543 3.26 -3.81 33.55
CA VAL A 543 3.04 -3.75 32.11
C VAL A 543 1.93 -4.71 31.69
N ALA A 544 1.02 -4.20 30.87
CA ALA A 544 -0.04 -4.99 30.25
C ALA A 544 -0.15 -4.66 28.75
N PRO A 545 -0.29 -5.67 27.88
CA PRO A 545 -0.54 -5.45 26.47
C PRO A 545 -1.97 -4.97 26.21
N GLY A 546 -2.24 -4.37 25.06
CA GLY A 546 -3.60 -4.07 24.63
C GLY A 546 -3.70 -3.63 23.17
N ALA A 547 -4.84 -3.94 22.55
CA ALA A 547 -5.07 -3.64 21.14
C ALA A 547 -5.53 -2.20 20.86
N TRP A 548 -6.06 -1.48 21.84
CA TRP A 548 -6.60 -0.13 21.65
C TRP A 548 -5.77 0.94 22.35
N TRP A 549 -5.35 1.95 21.58
CA TRP A 549 -4.74 3.19 22.04
C TRP A 549 -5.30 4.37 21.26
N ASP A 550 -5.96 5.29 21.96
CA ASP A 550 -6.61 6.48 21.43
C ASP A 550 -5.65 7.51 20.81
N GLY A 551 -4.36 7.45 21.17
CA GLY A 551 -3.31 8.29 20.59
C GLY A 551 -2.64 7.73 19.33
N SER A 552 -3.05 6.55 18.84
CA SER A 552 -2.52 6.01 17.59
C SER A 552 -3.09 6.78 16.39
N LYS A 553 -2.34 6.86 15.27
CA LYS A 553 -2.79 7.57 14.06
C LYS A 553 -4.17 7.10 13.59
N GLY A 554 -4.37 5.79 13.40
CA GLY A 554 -5.65 5.27 12.96
C GLY A 554 -6.78 5.47 13.97
N ALA A 555 -6.49 5.54 15.28
CA ALA A 555 -7.48 5.86 16.29
C ALA A 555 -7.89 7.34 16.26
N ILE A 556 -6.94 8.24 15.95
CA ILE A 556 -7.22 9.67 15.73
C ILE A 556 -8.09 9.82 14.48
N ASP A 557 -7.75 9.17 13.37
CA ASP A 557 -8.54 9.20 12.14
C ASP A 557 -9.98 8.70 12.38
N LEU A 558 -10.14 7.59 13.12
CA LEU A 558 -11.45 7.09 13.53
C LEU A 558 -12.21 8.11 14.38
N LYS A 559 -11.54 8.75 15.34
CA LYS A 559 -12.16 9.76 16.20
C LYS A 559 -12.69 10.94 15.37
N GLU A 560 -11.94 11.41 14.39
CA GLU A 560 -12.39 12.47 13.48
C GLU A 560 -13.64 12.07 12.70
N VAL A 561 -13.68 10.84 12.18
CA VAL A 561 -14.87 10.31 11.49
C VAL A 561 -16.07 10.23 12.44
N MET A 562 -15.87 9.76 13.68
CA MET A 562 -16.94 9.64 14.66
C MET A 562 -17.46 10.98 15.17
N ASP A 563 -16.58 11.95 15.38
CA ASP A 563 -16.92 13.31 15.82
C ASP A 563 -17.76 14.03 14.74
N HIS A 564 -17.39 13.87 13.46
CA HIS A 564 -18.14 14.43 12.34
C HIS A 564 -19.57 13.86 12.24
N GLU A 565 -19.74 12.57 12.56
CA GLU A 565 -21.04 11.87 12.49
C GLU A 565 -21.81 11.87 13.81
N GLY A 566 -21.27 12.46 14.89
CA GLY A 566 -21.91 12.47 16.21
C GLY A 566 -22.06 11.08 16.84
N LEU A 567 -21.17 10.13 16.52
CA LEU A 567 -21.27 8.72 16.94
C LEU A 567 -20.66 8.41 18.31
N GLY A 568 -20.11 9.44 18.98
CA GLY A 568 -19.51 9.35 20.31
C GLY A 568 -18.03 8.97 20.28
N THR A 569 -17.48 8.62 21.45
CA THR A 569 -16.05 8.31 21.58
C THR A 569 -15.73 6.87 21.15
N PRO A 570 -14.70 6.65 20.31
CA PRO A 570 -14.27 5.31 19.96
C PRO A 570 -13.67 4.58 21.15
N ASP A 571 -13.91 3.28 21.20
CA ASP A 571 -13.19 2.33 22.03
C ASP A 571 -12.75 1.12 21.20
N PHE A 572 -12.15 0.12 21.84
CA PHE A 572 -11.73 -1.12 21.19
C PHE A 572 -12.82 -1.76 20.30
N TRP A 573 -14.07 -1.81 20.77
CA TRP A 573 -15.13 -2.50 20.04
C TRP A 573 -15.63 -1.70 18.85
N VAL A 574 -15.63 -0.37 18.97
CA VAL A 574 -15.90 0.52 17.83
C VAL A 574 -14.80 0.38 16.78
N ALA A 575 -13.54 0.43 17.20
CA ALA A 575 -12.38 0.26 16.34
C ALA A 575 -12.37 -1.10 15.62
N LEU A 576 -12.78 -2.17 16.31
CA LEU A 576 -12.92 -3.50 15.72
C LEU A 576 -13.90 -3.51 14.53
N GLY A 577 -15.08 -2.91 14.68
CA GLY A 577 -16.06 -2.82 13.60
C GLY A 577 -15.59 -1.95 12.44
N TYR A 578 -14.98 -0.81 12.77
CA TYR A 578 -14.44 0.12 11.77
C TYR A 578 -13.32 -0.52 10.93
N ASP A 579 -12.32 -1.10 11.59
CA ASP A 579 -11.21 -1.78 10.93
C ASP A 579 -11.69 -2.96 10.10
N PHE A 580 -12.65 -3.75 10.61
CA PHE A 580 -13.15 -4.92 9.90
C PHE A 580 -13.85 -4.57 8.59
N ILE A 581 -14.67 -3.51 8.56
CA ILE A 581 -15.35 -3.09 7.33
C ILE A 581 -14.33 -2.53 6.31
N LYS A 582 -13.36 -1.72 6.74
CA LYS A 582 -12.28 -1.22 5.87
C LYS A 582 -11.41 -2.36 5.32
N PHE A 583 -11.14 -3.36 6.14
CA PHE A 583 -10.39 -4.54 5.74
C PHE A 583 -11.19 -5.41 4.74
N SER A 584 -12.45 -5.70 5.07
CA SER A 584 -13.31 -6.58 4.26
C SER A 584 -13.67 -5.97 2.91
N SER A 585 -13.86 -4.65 2.84
CA SER A 585 -14.10 -3.95 1.57
C SER A 585 -12.92 -4.08 0.59
N ARG A 586 -11.69 -4.17 1.12
CA ARG A 586 -10.46 -4.41 0.35
C ARG A 586 -10.31 -5.85 -0.13
N LEU A 587 -10.86 -6.84 0.60
CA LEU A 587 -10.93 -8.23 0.12
C LEU A 587 -11.84 -8.37 -1.10
N GLY A 588 -12.93 -7.59 -1.10
CA GLY A 588 -13.95 -7.66 -2.12
C GLY A 588 -14.81 -8.93 -2.08
N THR A 589 -15.52 -9.18 -3.18
CA THR A 589 -16.44 -10.30 -3.34
C THR A 589 -15.72 -11.59 -3.74
N PHE A 590 -16.10 -12.72 -3.16
CA PHE A 590 -15.58 -14.05 -3.51
C PHE A 590 -16.58 -14.85 -4.35
N SER A 591 -16.11 -15.70 -5.25
CA SER A 591 -16.98 -16.61 -6.01
C SER A 591 -17.41 -17.82 -5.17
N SER A 592 -18.48 -18.50 -5.61
CA SER A 592 -18.82 -19.82 -5.08
C SER A 592 -17.68 -20.81 -5.39
N GLY A 593 -17.02 -21.34 -4.36
CA GLY A 593 -15.86 -22.21 -4.52
C GLY A 593 -14.50 -21.54 -4.30
N TRP A 594 -14.45 -20.42 -3.59
CA TRP A 594 -13.21 -19.77 -3.14
C TRP A 594 -12.26 -20.77 -2.47
N THR A 595 -10.95 -20.47 -2.54
CA THR A 595 -9.92 -21.31 -1.91
C THR A 595 -9.19 -20.57 -0.79
N PRO A 596 -8.66 -21.28 0.22
CA PRO A 596 -7.81 -20.67 1.25
C PRO A 596 -6.65 -19.85 0.68
N LYS A 597 -6.06 -20.32 -0.42
CA LYS A 597 -4.97 -19.64 -1.11
C LYS A 597 -5.43 -18.29 -1.66
N GLU A 598 -6.56 -18.26 -2.34
CA GLU A 598 -7.14 -17.02 -2.87
C GLU A 598 -7.42 -16.02 -1.74
N VAL A 599 -8.04 -16.47 -0.65
CA VAL A 599 -8.32 -15.61 0.51
C VAL A 599 -7.02 -15.05 1.08
N ASN A 600 -5.99 -15.89 1.29
CA ASN A 600 -4.71 -15.45 1.83
C ASN A 600 -3.97 -14.46 0.90
N GLU A 601 -4.07 -14.62 -0.42
CA GLU A 601 -3.53 -13.67 -1.40
C GLU A 601 -4.26 -12.31 -1.32
N ARG A 602 -5.59 -12.31 -1.17
CA ARG A 602 -6.34 -11.06 -0.99
C ARG A 602 -6.09 -10.40 0.37
N ILE A 603 -5.96 -11.20 1.45
CA ILE A 603 -5.56 -10.70 2.76
C ILE A 603 -4.20 -10.02 2.70
N ALA A 604 -3.24 -10.57 1.95
CA ALA A 604 -1.89 -10.02 1.83
C ALA A 604 -1.89 -8.56 1.35
N THR A 605 -2.82 -8.22 0.46
CA THR A 605 -3.06 -6.85 -0.03
C THR A 605 -3.96 -6.06 0.92
N ALA A 606 -5.06 -6.64 1.40
CA ALA A 606 -6.05 -5.96 2.23
C ALA A 606 -5.50 -5.49 3.58
N GLN A 607 -4.57 -6.26 4.18
CA GLN A 607 -3.92 -5.91 5.45
C GLN A 607 -3.02 -4.67 5.37
N GLN A 608 -2.72 -4.16 4.17
CA GLN A 608 -1.94 -2.93 3.97
C GLN A 608 -2.83 -1.69 4.18
N MET A 609 -3.37 -1.54 5.38
CA MET A 609 -4.22 -0.41 5.78
C MET A 609 -3.76 0.18 7.11
N ASP A 610 -4.14 1.43 7.34
CA ASP A 610 -4.00 2.06 8.64
C ASP A 610 -5.10 1.52 9.56
N PHE A 611 -4.72 0.61 10.46
CA PHE A 611 -5.60 0.08 11.50
C PHE A 611 -5.80 1.13 12.60
N SER A 612 -7.03 1.27 13.08
CA SER A 612 -7.34 2.03 14.30
C SER A 612 -7.00 1.23 15.57
N LEU A 613 -7.05 -0.10 15.49
CA LEU A 613 -6.47 -1.01 16.45
C LEU A 613 -4.95 -1.18 16.24
N ALA A 614 -4.31 -1.83 17.21
CA ALA A 614 -2.99 -2.43 17.04
C ALA A 614 -2.97 -3.27 15.75
N PRO A 615 -1.99 -3.08 14.84
CA PRO A 615 -2.00 -3.71 13.53
C PRO A 615 -2.10 -5.23 13.60
N ILE A 616 -2.99 -5.80 12.79
CA ILE A 616 -3.13 -7.25 12.60
C ILE A 616 -2.43 -7.62 11.29
N ILE A 617 -1.55 -8.62 11.35
CA ILE A 617 -0.80 -9.12 10.20
C ILE A 617 -1.09 -10.60 10.07
N TRP A 618 -1.47 -11.05 8.88
CA TRP A 618 -1.61 -12.47 8.56
C TRP A 618 -0.37 -12.93 7.82
N ASN A 619 0.18 -14.07 8.25
CA ASN A 619 1.29 -14.69 7.53
C ASN A 619 0.80 -15.38 6.23
N THR A 620 1.73 -15.96 5.47
CA THR A 620 1.44 -16.67 4.21
C THR A 620 0.46 -17.84 4.37
N ASN A 621 0.30 -18.36 5.58
CA ASN A 621 -0.65 -19.43 5.90
C ASN A 621 -1.98 -18.91 6.45
N GLY A 622 -2.22 -17.59 6.43
CA GLY A 622 -3.46 -16.99 6.91
C GLY A 622 -3.60 -16.95 8.44
N LYS A 623 -2.51 -17.13 9.20
CA LYS A 623 -2.56 -17.03 10.67
C LYS A 623 -2.27 -15.61 11.12
N ALA A 624 -3.15 -15.07 11.95
CA ALA A 624 -3.07 -13.69 12.42
C ALA A 624 -2.01 -13.51 13.52
N ILE A 625 -1.36 -12.35 13.54
CA ILE A 625 -0.48 -11.88 14.60
C ILE A 625 -0.82 -10.41 14.81
N GLN A 626 -1.26 -10.05 16.02
CA GLN A 626 -1.54 -8.66 16.36
C GLN A 626 -0.37 -8.05 17.15
N LYS A 627 0.13 -6.89 16.69
CA LYS A 627 1.23 -6.17 17.34
C LYS A 627 0.70 -5.22 18.41
N LEU A 628 0.37 -5.78 19.58
CA LEU A 628 -0.26 -5.04 20.68
C LEU A 628 0.62 -3.92 21.24
N PHE A 629 -0.02 -2.85 21.70
CA PHE A 629 0.63 -1.78 22.47
C PHE A 629 0.89 -2.24 23.90
N LEU A 630 1.81 -1.57 24.59
CA LEU A 630 2.12 -1.81 25.99
C LEU A 630 1.68 -0.63 26.85
N PHE A 631 1.07 -0.93 27.99
CA PHE A 631 0.53 0.06 28.90
C PHE A 631 1.02 -0.17 30.32
N ARG A 632 1.15 0.92 31.08
CA ARG A 632 1.30 0.87 32.54
C ARG A 632 0.09 1.52 33.22
N PRO A 633 -0.26 1.09 34.45
CA PRO A 633 -1.26 1.75 35.27
C PRO A 633 -0.88 3.20 35.60
N GLU A 634 -1.88 4.07 35.61
CA GLU A 634 -1.80 5.42 36.16
C GLU A 634 -2.93 5.65 37.17
N ARG A 635 -2.86 6.76 37.91
CA ARG A 635 -3.85 7.09 38.95
C ARG A 635 -5.26 7.08 38.36
N ASN A 636 -5.44 7.65 37.17
CA ASN A 636 -6.72 7.73 36.46
C ASN A 636 -6.65 7.01 35.11
N GLY A 637 -6.22 5.76 35.14
CA GLY A 637 -6.35 4.84 34.02
C GLY A 637 -5.03 4.21 33.63
N LYS A 638 -4.59 4.41 32.39
CA LYS A 638 -3.33 3.87 31.87
C LYS A 638 -2.65 4.85 30.92
N THR A 639 -1.34 4.73 30.79
CA THR A 639 -0.59 5.36 29.71
C THR A 639 0.11 4.31 28.86
N LYS A 640 0.24 4.61 27.56
CA LYS A 640 1.08 3.84 26.65
C LYS A 640 2.55 4.08 27.03
N ILE A 641 3.34 3.02 26.98
CA ILE A 641 4.77 3.05 27.32
C ILE A 641 5.59 2.49 26.15
N ASP A 642 6.85 2.89 26.10
CA ASP A 642 7.87 2.24 25.28
C ASP A 642 8.89 1.49 26.17
N SER A 643 9.84 0.81 25.53
CA SER A 643 10.85 0.03 26.22
C SER A 643 11.85 0.88 26.99
N ASP A 644 12.16 2.10 26.52
CA ASP A 644 13.10 3.00 27.16
C ASP A 644 12.56 3.54 28.48
N ASP A 645 11.26 3.89 28.51
CA ASP A 645 10.55 4.28 29.74
C ASP A 645 10.66 3.21 30.82
N VAL A 646 10.38 1.96 30.46
CA VAL A 646 10.43 0.83 31.40
C VAL A 646 11.87 0.56 31.85
N LYS A 647 12.83 0.60 30.93
CA LYS A 647 14.25 0.40 31.22
C LYS A 647 14.80 1.44 32.18
N ASN A 648 14.47 2.71 31.98
CA ASN A 648 14.87 3.81 32.85
C ASN A 648 14.25 3.67 34.25
N THR A 649 12.98 3.27 34.31
CA THR A 649 12.28 3.01 35.57
C THR A 649 12.93 1.84 36.32
N LEU A 650 13.26 0.76 35.61
CA LEU A 650 13.88 -0.44 36.18
C LEU A 650 15.29 -0.14 36.70
N ASN A 651 16.12 0.57 35.92
CA ASN A 651 17.45 1.01 36.34
C ASN A 651 17.38 1.91 37.57
N SER A 652 16.40 2.81 37.63
CA SER A 652 16.17 3.67 38.80
C SER A 652 15.80 2.85 40.03
N ALA A 653 14.95 1.83 39.90
CA ALA A 653 14.62 0.92 40.98
C ALA A 653 15.85 0.14 41.48
N LYS A 654 16.64 -0.45 40.56
CA LYS A 654 17.89 -1.16 40.89
C LYS A 654 18.91 -0.25 41.59
N ASN A 655 19.06 0.99 41.12
CA ASN A 655 19.93 1.99 41.75
C ASN A 655 19.46 2.38 43.16
N ARG A 656 18.15 2.56 43.38
CA ARG A 656 17.59 2.84 44.72
C ARG A 656 17.88 1.69 45.68
N ARG A 657 17.67 0.44 45.24
CA ARG A 657 18.00 -0.76 46.03
C ARG A 657 19.49 -0.82 46.37
N ALA A 658 20.37 -0.62 45.39
CA ALA A 658 21.81 -0.63 45.59
C ALA A 658 22.26 0.42 46.63
N ARG A 659 21.69 1.63 46.58
CA ARG A 659 21.93 2.68 47.60
C ARG A 659 21.44 2.25 48.99
N ARG A 660 20.24 1.65 49.10
CA ARG A 660 19.71 1.13 50.38
C ARG A 660 20.64 0.09 50.99
N ILE A 661 21.13 -0.87 50.18
CA ILE A 661 22.08 -1.90 50.63
C ILE A 661 23.41 -1.28 51.03
N LYS A 662 23.93 -0.32 50.27
CA LYS A 662 25.19 0.37 50.59
C LYS A 662 25.08 1.12 51.92
N ALA A 663 24.02 1.91 52.11
CA ALA A 663 23.78 2.65 53.35
C ALA A 663 23.68 1.70 54.57
N TRP A 664 22.97 0.58 54.43
CA TRP A 664 22.89 -0.43 55.49
C TRP A 664 24.26 -1.02 55.84
N LYS A 665 25.13 -1.27 54.85
CA LYS A 665 26.49 -1.76 55.10
C LYS A 665 27.34 -0.73 55.85
N GLU A 666 27.24 0.54 55.49
CA GLU A 666 27.97 1.65 56.12
C GLU A 666 27.59 1.79 57.60
N THR A 667 26.29 1.82 57.92
CA THR A 667 25.80 1.95 59.32
C THR A 667 26.15 0.74 60.20
N HIS A 668 26.35 -0.44 59.61
CA HIS A 668 26.73 -1.67 60.34
C HIS A 668 28.24 -1.91 60.39
N SER A 669 29.03 -1.20 59.58
CA SER A 669 30.50 -1.16 59.70
C SER A 669 30.99 -0.16 60.74
N GLU A 670 30.23 0.92 61.01
CA GLU A 670 30.57 1.93 62.03
C GLU A 670 30.23 1.49 63.47
N ASN A 671 29.42 0.43 63.63
CA ASN A 671 28.97 -0.12 64.92
C ASN A 671 29.68 -1.44 65.33
N LYS A 672 30.73 -1.83 64.61
CA LYS A 672 31.67 -2.89 64.99
C LYS A 672 33.01 -2.27 65.36
#